data_AF-A0A6F8T9K9-F1
#
_entry.id   AF-A0A6F8T9K9-F1
#
_cell.length_a   1.000
_cell.length_b   1.000
_cell.length_c   1.000
_cell.angle_alpha   90.00
_cell.angle_beta   90.00
_cell.angle_gamma   90.00
#
_symmetry.space_group_name_H-M   'P 1'
#
loop_
_entity.id
_entity.type
_entity.pdbx_description
1 polymer ?
#
loop_
_entity_poly.entity_id
_entity_poly.type
_entity_poly.pdbx_seq_one_letter_code
_entity_poly.pdbx_strand_id
1 'polypeptide(L)'
;MLVRKILEFINDLKEIRELSPDDMLLIESLEEKFKHCASRQQLNADNIQFLMNCFELRSQQVEVGFENDYMLNTGLANQKWIQLAKDIAPLTQKKYVQVLLPKITNSVDFNNLSLLTETERPENFYLGNDNRTLYRKRGLCEHLTTNGFILSTHRYLRTNILSAMSIKELTRLQSCKQLNGGFSIGEEQFTNFWNFLQKKVFTKLQSKGEMPLDLLPHLLSLIDKYYELKTKGSDFKLFKQAAQDFFIQLDKYCLDEINFFYGVEISFKEKKLYLLDFLIVINKVENYVLDEHFSALAEWLFKFNSVLKSKHTELYPFYNQVDRNNLNEGHPGARRDSAQEYSLNQCLTMLLSLFTLEFDYLPLTGHTISFWDMTNPVFSEGKKIFSMFKPLLVSNMIDQLVPQYRSFIEEYIVPARAEQSLYILLTRYDSVNDWYRHVDNSTLFKRGVIWFQPELLMHVLLRVRAHVPAIVIQIDKFLDELIHTCAQDNYDLLKQFRVNILFSNFKKKLPEQEQEYLIILLQLYEHRDTHTFFLSNCIDYIVNRLSNISSFRTGGSIQFFSAVRKIDCSKIVFSPMSYENLNEIIDLIKGRLQSPELNLDEDLLEKMIIYLRTLSRPILSIEELQEDISRARTGDYLGAPT
;
A
#
# COMPACT_ATOMS: atom_id res chain seq x y z
N MET A 1 51.23 3.84 -16.64
CA MET A 1 50.90 5.26 -16.98
C MET A 1 51.92 6.18 -16.32
N LEU A 2 52.30 7.28 -16.97
CA LEU A 2 53.27 8.24 -16.42
C LEU A 2 52.57 9.32 -15.57
N VAL A 3 53.24 9.82 -14.54
CA VAL A 3 52.79 10.96 -13.71
C VAL A 3 52.46 12.18 -14.57
N ARG A 4 53.20 12.40 -15.67
CA ARG A 4 52.92 13.46 -16.64
C ARG A 4 51.45 13.53 -17.07
N LYS A 5 50.78 12.40 -17.31
CA LYS A 5 49.37 12.38 -17.73
C LYS A 5 48.42 12.90 -16.64
N ILE A 6 48.77 12.70 -15.35
CA ILE A 6 48.02 13.25 -14.23
C ILE A 6 48.19 14.76 -14.16
N LEU A 7 49.43 15.25 -14.34
CA LEU A 7 49.70 16.69 -14.36
C LEU A 7 49.00 17.39 -15.53
N GLU A 8 48.96 16.76 -16.71
CA GLU A 8 48.19 17.23 -17.87
C GLU A 8 46.69 17.28 -17.55
N PHE A 9 46.13 16.24 -16.94
CA PHE A 9 44.73 16.21 -16.51
C PHE A 9 44.38 17.33 -15.51
N ILE A 10 45.27 17.59 -14.54
CA ILE A 10 45.10 18.67 -13.55
C ILE A 10 45.04 20.03 -14.25
N ASN A 11 46.00 20.30 -15.15
CA ASN A 11 46.06 21.56 -15.90
C ASN A 11 44.82 21.74 -16.78
N ASP A 12 44.42 20.67 -17.49
CA ASP A 12 43.24 20.67 -18.35
C ASP A 12 41.95 21.02 -17.58
N LEU A 13 41.80 20.54 -16.34
CA LEU A 13 40.63 20.89 -15.52
C LEU A 13 40.69 22.34 -15.02
N LYS A 14 41.89 22.86 -14.68
CA LYS A 14 42.06 24.25 -14.24
C LYS A 14 41.70 25.29 -15.31
N GLU A 15 41.79 24.93 -16.57
CA GLU A 15 41.41 25.80 -17.69
C GLU A 15 39.89 25.95 -17.85
N ILE A 16 39.08 25.10 -17.19
CA ILE A 16 37.63 25.14 -17.25
C ILE A 16 37.11 26.28 -16.34
N ARG A 17 36.44 27.28 -16.95
CA ARG A 17 35.99 28.50 -16.26
C ARG A 17 34.99 28.28 -15.11
N GLU A 18 34.09 27.32 -15.26
CA GLU A 18 33.04 27.02 -14.29
C GLU A 18 33.20 25.57 -13.81
N LEU A 19 34.14 25.38 -12.89
CA LEU A 19 34.35 24.09 -12.24
C LEU A 19 33.49 23.99 -10.97
N SER A 20 33.02 22.79 -10.64
CA SER A 20 32.32 22.57 -9.37
C SER A 20 33.27 22.80 -8.19
N PRO A 21 32.81 23.35 -7.04
CA PRO A 21 33.65 23.54 -5.86
C PRO A 21 34.34 22.25 -5.41
N ASP A 22 33.65 21.13 -5.61
CA ASP A 22 34.15 19.82 -5.29
C ASP A 22 35.28 19.33 -6.21
N ASP A 23 35.15 19.57 -7.51
CA ASP A 23 36.22 19.29 -8.46
C ASP A 23 37.47 20.13 -8.13
N MET A 24 37.30 21.36 -7.63
CA MET A 24 38.43 22.18 -7.16
C MET A 24 39.15 21.54 -5.97
N LEU A 25 38.43 21.05 -4.97
CA LEU A 25 39.01 20.34 -3.82
C LEU A 25 39.76 19.07 -4.23
N LEU A 26 39.22 18.33 -5.19
CA LEU A 26 39.88 17.14 -5.74
C LEU A 26 41.15 17.51 -6.51
N ILE A 27 41.14 18.60 -7.26
CA ILE A 27 42.32 19.12 -7.96
C ILE A 27 43.41 19.50 -6.97
N GLU A 28 43.09 20.25 -5.91
CA GLU A 28 44.06 20.63 -4.88
C GLU A 28 44.71 19.39 -4.23
N SER A 29 43.89 18.39 -3.92
CA SER A 29 44.36 17.11 -3.37
C SER A 29 45.27 16.34 -4.34
N LEU A 30 44.93 16.34 -5.64
CA LEU A 30 45.75 15.71 -6.68
C LEU A 30 47.07 16.46 -6.87
N GLU A 31 47.05 17.79 -6.86
CA GLU A 31 48.26 18.61 -6.96
C GLU A 31 49.20 18.39 -5.79
N GLU A 32 48.66 18.39 -4.57
CA GLU A 32 49.48 18.15 -3.38
C GLU A 32 50.17 16.78 -3.45
N LYS A 33 49.48 15.75 -3.96
CA LYS A 33 50.02 14.40 -4.09
C LYS A 33 51.10 14.30 -5.17
N PHE A 34 50.92 14.95 -6.32
CA PHE A 34 51.75 14.74 -7.50
C PHE A 34 52.77 15.85 -7.79
N LYS A 35 52.73 17.01 -7.09
CA LYS A 35 53.65 18.15 -7.31
C LYS A 35 55.14 17.81 -7.20
N HIS A 36 55.48 16.86 -6.33
CA HIS A 36 56.87 16.45 -6.08
C HIS A 36 57.28 15.19 -6.86
N CYS A 37 56.38 14.60 -7.64
CA CYS A 37 56.65 13.41 -8.43
C CYS A 37 57.30 13.80 -9.77
N ALA A 38 58.32 13.06 -10.20
CA ALA A 38 58.96 13.32 -11.48
C ALA A 38 57.99 12.99 -12.63
N SER A 39 57.89 13.85 -13.64
CA SER A 39 56.93 13.68 -14.76
C SER A 39 57.10 12.36 -15.52
N ARG A 40 58.33 11.84 -15.61
CA ARG A 40 58.68 10.57 -16.25
C ARG A 40 58.51 9.34 -15.33
N GLN A 41 58.13 9.52 -14.08
CA GLN A 41 57.87 8.43 -13.14
C GLN A 41 56.61 7.66 -13.56
N GLN A 42 56.64 6.33 -13.45
CA GLN A 42 55.44 5.51 -13.59
C GLN A 42 54.61 5.55 -12.29
N LEU A 43 53.28 5.55 -12.43
CA LEU A 43 52.38 5.42 -11.29
C LEU A 43 52.63 4.08 -10.57
N ASN A 44 52.85 4.14 -9.27
CA ASN A 44 52.93 2.96 -8.41
C ASN A 44 51.54 2.59 -7.84
N ALA A 45 51.47 1.49 -7.09
CA ALA A 45 50.23 1.02 -6.48
C ALA A 45 49.58 2.08 -5.55
N ASP A 46 50.37 2.80 -4.76
CA ASP A 46 49.87 3.85 -3.86
C ASP A 46 49.27 5.02 -4.63
N ASN A 47 49.87 5.41 -5.76
CA ASN A 47 49.33 6.44 -6.63
C ASN A 47 48.00 6.01 -7.25
N ILE A 48 47.92 4.75 -7.69
CA ILE A 48 46.69 4.19 -8.26
C ILE A 48 45.59 4.16 -7.20
N GLN A 49 45.89 3.69 -5.98
CA GLN A 49 44.92 3.65 -4.89
C GLN A 49 44.45 5.06 -4.50
N PHE A 50 45.35 6.04 -4.46
CA PHE A 50 44.97 7.44 -4.23
C PHE A 50 43.99 7.96 -5.29
N LEU A 51 44.28 7.71 -6.57
CA LEU A 51 43.38 8.10 -7.66
C LEU A 51 42.01 7.40 -7.55
N MET A 52 41.99 6.12 -7.18
CA MET A 52 40.74 5.39 -6.94
C MET A 52 39.91 6.03 -5.81
N ASN A 53 40.55 6.50 -4.74
CA ASN A 53 39.87 7.22 -3.66
C ASN A 53 39.30 8.57 -4.16
N CYS A 54 40.01 9.28 -5.03
CA CYS A 54 39.47 10.50 -5.67
C CYS A 54 38.23 10.22 -6.51
N PHE A 55 38.24 9.14 -7.31
CA PHE A 55 37.06 8.72 -8.06
C PHE A 55 35.89 8.34 -7.15
N GLU A 56 36.17 7.66 -6.03
CA GLU A 56 35.15 7.31 -5.05
C GLU A 56 34.50 8.56 -4.44
N LEU A 57 35.31 9.54 -4.00
CA LEU A 57 34.82 10.82 -3.47
C LEU A 57 33.96 11.55 -4.50
N ARG A 58 34.44 11.67 -5.75
CA ARG A 58 33.68 12.29 -6.83
C ARG A 58 32.36 11.56 -7.12
N SER A 59 32.37 10.22 -7.07
CA SER A 59 31.17 9.42 -7.33
C SER A 59 30.05 9.63 -6.31
N GLN A 60 30.37 10.03 -5.07
CA GLN A 60 29.36 10.35 -4.06
C GLN A 60 28.56 11.62 -4.45
N GLN A 61 29.17 12.55 -5.18
CA GLN A 61 28.52 13.77 -5.63
C GLN A 61 27.70 13.55 -6.89
N VAL A 62 28.10 12.61 -7.75
CA VAL A 62 27.30 12.11 -8.88
C VAL A 62 25.95 11.56 -8.40
N GLU A 63 25.89 10.95 -7.21
CA GLU A 63 24.65 10.44 -6.64
C GLU A 63 23.68 11.54 -6.18
N VAL A 64 24.18 12.76 -5.92
CA VAL A 64 23.43 13.88 -5.30
C VAL A 64 23.21 15.05 -6.27
N GLY A 65 24.07 15.24 -7.27
CA GLY A 65 24.06 16.42 -8.15
C GLY A 65 24.03 16.09 -9.65
N PHE A 66 23.12 16.74 -10.38
CA PHE A 66 22.94 16.55 -11.83
C PHE A 66 24.15 16.98 -12.68
N GLU A 67 24.98 17.90 -12.21
CA GLU A 67 26.06 18.47 -13.02
C GLU A 67 27.31 17.57 -13.08
N ASN A 68 27.64 16.89 -11.98
CA ASN A 68 28.80 15.99 -11.91
C ASN A 68 28.48 14.56 -12.39
N ASP A 69 27.20 14.25 -12.65
CA ASP A 69 26.77 12.92 -13.07
C ASP A 69 27.20 12.60 -14.52
N TYR A 70 28.14 11.66 -14.66
CA TYR A 70 28.66 11.16 -15.93
C TYR A 70 27.59 10.61 -16.88
N MET A 71 26.46 10.13 -16.35
CA MET A 71 25.37 9.55 -17.12
C MET A 71 24.35 10.59 -17.58
N LEU A 72 24.33 11.77 -16.96
CA LEU A 72 23.34 12.83 -17.22
C LEU A 72 23.94 14.03 -17.95
N ASN A 73 25.22 14.34 -17.72
CA ASN A 73 25.89 15.52 -18.23
C ASN A 73 27.21 15.18 -18.94
N THR A 74 27.33 15.58 -20.21
CA THR A 74 28.54 15.40 -21.04
C THR A 74 29.48 16.62 -20.99
N GLY A 75 29.42 17.42 -19.93
CA GLY A 75 30.27 18.60 -19.76
C GLY A 75 31.78 18.31 -19.83
N LEU A 76 32.58 19.35 -20.12
CA LEU A 76 34.03 19.22 -20.34
C LEU A 76 34.75 18.55 -19.17
N ALA A 77 34.42 18.91 -17.92
CA ALA A 77 35.01 18.30 -16.74
C ALA A 77 34.74 16.78 -16.69
N ASN A 78 33.50 16.36 -16.92
CA ASN A 78 33.15 14.93 -16.97
C ASN A 78 33.90 14.20 -18.08
N GLN A 79 34.08 14.80 -19.26
CA GLN A 79 34.86 14.20 -20.34
C GLN A 79 36.32 13.96 -19.94
N LYS A 80 36.95 14.91 -19.24
CA LYS A 80 38.32 14.76 -18.73
C LYS A 80 38.40 13.64 -17.70
N TRP A 81 37.46 13.57 -16.76
CA TRP A 81 37.39 12.50 -15.77
C TRP A 81 37.14 11.11 -16.40
N ILE A 82 36.28 11.03 -17.41
CA ILE A 82 36.02 9.80 -18.18
C ILE A 82 37.30 9.34 -18.89
N GLN A 83 38.05 10.26 -19.51
CA GLN A 83 39.31 9.93 -20.17
C GLN A 83 40.35 9.42 -19.17
N LEU A 84 40.47 10.08 -18.01
CA LEU A 84 41.37 9.63 -16.95
C LEU A 84 41.01 8.22 -16.45
N ALA A 85 39.72 7.93 -16.28
CA ALA A 85 39.27 6.61 -15.88
C ALA A 85 39.59 5.52 -16.92
N LYS A 86 39.47 5.85 -18.22
CA LYS A 86 39.88 4.94 -19.32
C LYS A 86 41.39 4.66 -19.29
N ASP A 87 42.20 5.66 -18.97
CA ASP A 87 43.65 5.53 -18.87
C ASP A 87 44.10 4.70 -17.63
N ILE A 88 43.34 4.77 -16.53
CA ILE A 88 43.63 4.05 -15.28
C ILE A 88 43.08 2.62 -15.27
N ALA A 89 41.95 2.35 -15.94
CA ALA A 89 41.30 1.04 -15.94
C ALA A 89 42.24 -0.16 -16.24
N PRO A 90 43.15 -0.09 -17.26
CA PRO A 90 44.10 -1.17 -17.53
C PRO A 90 45.05 -1.49 -16.36
N LEU A 91 45.22 -0.58 -15.42
CA LEU A 91 46.13 -0.71 -14.27
C LEU A 91 45.45 -1.30 -13.02
N THR A 92 44.12 -1.44 -13.02
CA THR A 92 43.34 -1.76 -11.81
C THR A 92 42.57 -3.08 -11.88
N GLN A 93 42.66 -3.81 -13.00
CA GLN A 93 41.79 -4.95 -13.34
C GLN A 93 40.28 -4.62 -13.33
N LYS A 94 39.91 -3.33 -13.23
CA LYS A 94 38.53 -2.84 -13.26
C LYS A 94 38.18 -2.32 -14.65
N LYS A 95 36.90 -2.35 -15.01
CA LYS A 95 36.41 -1.63 -16.19
C LYS A 95 36.40 -0.13 -15.92
N TYR A 96 36.53 0.71 -16.94
CA TYR A 96 36.53 2.18 -16.74
C TYR A 96 35.25 2.68 -16.06
N VAL A 97 34.08 2.07 -16.33
CA VAL A 97 32.83 2.38 -15.63
C VAL A 97 32.88 2.05 -14.13
N GLN A 98 33.62 1.01 -13.73
CA GLN A 98 33.85 0.65 -12.32
C GLN A 98 34.96 1.50 -11.68
N VAL A 99 35.76 2.21 -12.48
CA VAL A 99 36.65 3.27 -11.98
C VAL A 99 35.83 4.54 -11.72
N LEU A 100 34.96 4.94 -12.67
CA LEU A 100 34.09 6.11 -12.52
C LEU A 100 33.05 5.96 -11.42
N LEU A 101 32.48 4.76 -11.29
CA LEU A 101 31.44 4.41 -10.34
C LEU A 101 31.88 3.16 -9.55
N PRO A 102 32.69 3.31 -8.49
CA PRO A 102 33.27 2.18 -7.76
C PRO A 102 32.26 1.24 -7.11
N LYS A 103 31.03 1.70 -6.86
CA LYS A 103 29.93 0.91 -6.27
C LYS A 103 29.26 -0.05 -7.26
N ILE A 104 29.58 0.02 -8.56
CA ILE A 104 28.97 -0.84 -9.58
C ILE A 104 29.46 -2.28 -9.42
N THR A 105 28.53 -3.20 -9.31
CA THR A 105 28.81 -4.62 -9.02
C THR A 105 28.64 -5.53 -10.23
N ASN A 106 27.81 -5.16 -11.20
CA ASN A 106 27.55 -5.99 -12.38
C ASN A 106 28.54 -5.72 -13.51
N SER A 107 28.82 -6.76 -14.31
CA SER A 107 29.63 -6.68 -15.54
C SER A 107 28.79 -6.81 -16.82
N VAL A 108 27.55 -7.23 -16.69
CA VAL A 108 26.57 -7.45 -17.77
C VAL A 108 25.30 -6.68 -17.47
N ASP A 109 24.62 -6.20 -18.51
CA ASP A 109 23.28 -5.62 -18.39
C ASP A 109 22.26 -6.73 -18.09
N PHE A 110 21.49 -6.61 -17.03
CA PHE A 110 20.52 -7.64 -16.64
C PHE A 110 19.32 -7.73 -17.59
N ASN A 111 19.05 -6.70 -18.40
CA ASN A 111 17.91 -6.69 -19.32
C ASN A 111 18.12 -7.51 -20.59
N ASN A 112 19.36 -7.61 -21.07
CA ASN A 112 19.67 -8.31 -22.33
C ASN A 112 20.95 -9.17 -22.26
N LEU A 113 21.57 -9.29 -21.08
CA LEU A 113 22.79 -10.05 -20.80
C LEU A 113 24.04 -9.59 -21.57
N SER A 114 23.98 -8.45 -22.26
CA SER A 114 25.11 -7.89 -23.00
C SER A 114 26.20 -7.34 -22.07
N LEU A 115 27.45 -7.35 -22.53
CA LEU A 115 28.56 -6.84 -21.71
C LEU A 115 28.47 -5.32 -21.58
N LEU A 116 28.67 -4.78 -20.38
CA LEU A 116 28.70 -3.33 -20.18
C LEU A 116 29.84 -2.66 -20.99
N THR A 117 30.90 -3.41 -21.33
CA THR A 117 32.01 -2.91 -22.14
C THR A 117 31.67 -2.61 -23.59
N GLU A 118 30.54 -3.10 -24.09
CA GLU A 118 30.08 -2.77 -25.44
C GLU A 118 29.53 -1.34 -25.56
N THR A 119 29.37 -0.61 -24.44
CA THR A 119 28.99 0.80 -24.44
C THR A 119 30.18 1.65 -23.99
N GLU A 120 30.65 2.53 -24.88
CA GLU A 120 31.82 3.40 -24.63
C GLU A 120 31.48 4.72 -23.94
N ARG A 121 30.22 5.14 -24.03
CA ARG A 121 29.72 6.47 -23.66
C ARG A 121 28.87 6.38 -22.40
N PRO A 122 29.29 6.98 -21.27
CA PRO A 122 28.58 6.94 -20.00
C PRO A 122 27.12 7.40 -20.07
N GLU A 123 26.81 8.36 -20.94
CA GLU A 123 25.43 8.86 -21.13
C GLU A 123 24.47 7.82 -21.70
N ASN A 124 24.97 6.69 -22.20
CA ASN A 124 24.15 5.57 -22.68
C ASN A 124 23.87 4.53 -21.60
N PHE A 125 24.29 4.78 -20.36
CA PHE A 125 23.89 4.01 -19.21
C PHE A 125 22.86 4.76 -18.36
N TYR A 126 22.23 4.03 -17.46
CA TYR A 126 21.50 4.57 -16.33
C TYR A 126 21.72 3.67 -15.11
N LEU A 127 21.63 4.26 -13.93
CA LEU A 127 21.84 3.56 -12.67
C LEU A 127 20.51 3.03 -12.12
N GLY A 128 20.55 1.77 -11.68
CA GLY A 128 19.42 1.07 -11.07
C GLY A 128 18.91 1.69 -9.78
N ASN A 129 17.75 1.20 -9.32
CA ASN A 129 17.15 1.60 -8.04
C ASN A 129 18.13 1.45 -6.85
N ASP A 130 18.90 0.36 -6.85
CA ASP A 130 19.88 -0.04 -5.83
C ASP A 130 21.17 0.81 -5.79
N ASN A 131 21.35 1.73 -6.76
CA ASN A 131 22.58 2.49 -6.96
C ASN A 131 23.85 1.64 -7.19
N ARG A 132 23.71 0.36 -7.53
CA ARG A 132 24.84 -0.60 -7.67
C ARG A 132 24.80 -1.38 -8.97
N THR A 133 23.64 -1.42 -9.62
CA THR A 133 23.46 -2.08 -10.91
C THR A 133 23.42 -1.05 -12.02
N LEU A 134 24.29 -1.18 -13.01
CA LEU A 134 24.35 -0.32 -14.19
C LEU A 134 23.65 -1.00 -15.37
N TYR A 135 22.79 -0.25 -16.06
CA TYR A 135 22.03 -0.74 -17.20
C TYR A 135 22.34 0.08 -18.45
N ARG A 136 22.29 -0.54 -19.63
CA ARG A 136 22.43 0.14 -20.93
C ARG A 136 21.05 0.58 -21.39
N LYS A 137 20.93 1.82 -21.89
CA LYS A 137 19.69 2.29 -22.53
C LYS A 137 19.31 1.42 -23.72
N ARG A 138 20.30 0.94 -24.48
CA ARG A 138 20.09 -0.04 -25.56
C ARG A 138 19.52 -1.35 -25.04
N GLY A 139 20.07 -1.90 -23.96
CA GLY A 139 19.57 -3.15 -23.39
C GLY A 139 18.14 -3.02 -22.86
N LEU A 140 17.81 -1.88 -22.24
CA LEU A 140 16.44 -1.56 -21.88
C LEU A 140 15.53 -1.43 -23.12
N CYS A 141 15.98 -0.79 -24.19
CA CYS A 141 15.21 -0.66 -25.43
C CYS A 141 14.84 -2.03 -26.04
N GLU A 142 15.83 -2.91 -26.15
CA GLU A 142 15.66 -4.28 -26.67
C GLU A 142 14.70 -5.06 -25.77
N HIS A 143 14.91 -5.00 -24.44
CA HIS A 143 14.03 -5.62 -23.45
C HIS A 143 12.58 -5.16 -23.58
N LEU A 144 12.34 -3.84 -23.64
CA LEU A 144 11.00 -3.30 -23.76
C LEU A 144 10.34 -3.73 -25.08
N THR A 145 11.10 -3.77 -26.18
CA THR A 145 10.58 -4.21 -27.48
C THR A 145 10.18 -5.68 -27.47
N THR A 146 11.01 -6.56 -26.87
CA THR A 146 10.71 -8.00 -26.75
C THR A 146 9.54 -8.28 -25.80
N ASN A 147 9.36 -7.45 -24.76
CA ASN A 147 8.28 -7.60 -23.77
C ASN A 147 7.03 -6.77 -24.09
N GLY A 148 6.74 -6.52 -25.36
CA GLY A 148 5.49 -5.88 -25.80
C GLY A 148 5.36 -4.40 -25.41
N PHE A 149 6.46 -3.75 -25.03
CA PHE A 149 6.58 -2.40 -24.48
C PHE A 149 5.98 -2.24 -23.07
N ILE A 150 5.97 -3.30 -22.27
CA ILE A 150 5.65 -3.22 -20.83
C ILE A 150 6.82 -2.55 -20.11
N LEU A 151 6.59 -1.42 -19.42
CA LEU A 151 7.61 -0.68 -18.69
C LEU A 151 8.16 -1.51 -17.52
N SER A 152 9.26 -2.21 -17.76
CA SER A 152 9.79 -3.22 -16.85
C SER A 152 11.31 -3.35 -16.97
N THR A 153 11.93 -3.99 -15.97
CA THR A 153 13.37 -4.25 -15.93
C THR A 153 13.68 -5.49 -15.09
N HIS A 154 14.82 -6.13 -15.34
CA HIS A 154 15.34 -7.24 -14.53
C HIS A 154 16.20 -6.71 -13.38
N ARG A 155 15.75 -6.94 -12.14
CA ARG A 155 16.50 -6.55 -10.92
C ARG A 155 17.64 -7.50 -10.58
N TYR A 156 17.48 -8.78 -10.93
CA TYR A 156 18.42 -9.83 -10.57
C TYR A 156 18.73 -10.72 -11.77
N LEU A 157 20.01 -11.01 -11.99
CA LEU A 157 20.46 -11.84 -13.11
C LEU A 157 19.88 -13.26 -13.12
N ARG A 158 19.61 -13.83 -11.94
CA ARG A 158 19.21 -15.24 -11.78
C ARG A 158 17.71 -15.47 -11.75
N THR A 159 16.90 -14.40 -11.73
CA THR A 159 15.45 -14.51 -11.69
C THR A 159 14.85 -13.95 -12.97
N ASN A 160 13.97 -14.71 -13.61
CA ASN A 160 13.16 -14.22 -14.72
C ASN A 160 11.99 -13.33 -14.24
N ILE A 161 12.09 -12.78 -13.01
CA ILE A 161 11.05 -11.95 -12.43
C ILE A 161 11.25 -10.53 -12.95
N LEU A 162 10.24 -10.03 -13.65
CA LEU A 162 10.16 -8.65 -14.10
C LEU A 162 9.70 -7.77 -12.95
N SER A 163 10.29 -6.58 -12.85
CA SER A 163 9.87 -5.54 -11.90
C SER A 163 9.55 -4.26 -12.65
N ALA A 164 8.62 -3.47 -12.11
CA ALA A 164 8.36 -2.14 -12.62
C ALA A 164 9.62 -1.27 -12.50
N MET A 165 9.80 -0.34 -13.44
CA MET A 165 10.86 0.67 -13.33
C MET A 165 10.54 1.62 -12.18
N SER A 166 11.55 1.94 -11.35
CA SER A 166 11.32 2.82 -10.20
C SER A 166 11.29 4.29 -10.63
N ILE A 167 10.60 5.13 -9.85
CA ILE A 167 10.55 6.58 -10.11
C ILE A 167 11.95 7.18 -10.17
N LYS A 168 12.89 6.65 -9.37
CA LYS A 168 14.30 7.09 -9.37
C LYS A 168 15.00 6.81 -10.70
N GLU A 169 14.76 5.66 -11.30
CA GLU A 169 15.33 5.30 -12.61
C GLU A 169 14.72 6.14 -13.72
N LEU A 170 13.39 6.31 -13.70
CA LEU A 170 12.66 7.11 -14.67
C LEU A 170 13.06 8.59 -14.59
N THR A 171 13.28 9.10 -13.38
CA THR A 171 13.83 10.44 -13.13
C THR A 171 15.17 10.63 -13.81
N ARG A 172 16.10 9.66 -13.67
CA ARG A 172 17.42 9.70 -14.31
C ARG A 172 17.30 9.70 -15.82
N LEU A 173 16.49 8.80 -16.37
CA LEU A 173 16.27 8.69 -17.81
C LEU A 173 15.68 9.99 -18.40
N GLN A 174 14.75 10.64 -17.69
CA GLN A 174 14.19 11.92 -18.11
C GLN A 174 15.21 13.06 -18.02
N SER A 175 16.10 13.05 -17.03
CA SER A 175 17.09 14.12 -16.79
C SER A 175 18.34 14.07 -17.68
N CYS A 176 18.49 13.07 -18.55
CA CYS A 176 19.66 12.98 -19.43
C CYS A 176 19.72 14.13 -20.44
N LYS A 177 20.67 15.06 -20.26
CA LYS A 177 20.96 16.17 -21.18
C LYS A 177 21.86 15.66 -22.32
N GLN A 178 21.32 14.89 -23.27
CA GLN A 178 22.11 14.43 -24.43
C GLN A 178 22.08 15.44 -25.58
N LEU A 179 23.26 15.89 -26.03
CA LEU A 179 23.41 16.80 -27.17
C LEU A 179 23.07 16.13 -28.52
N ASN A 180 23.31 14.82 -28.66
CA ASN A 180 23.07 14.02 -29.88
C ASN A 180 22.47 12.65 -29.51
N GLY A 181 21.30 12.64 -28.87
CA GLY A 181 20.66 11.43 -28.33
C GLY A 181 19.73 10.69 -29.31
N GLY A 182 19.61 11.15 -30.54
CA GLY A 182 18.66 10.60 -31.51
C GLY A 182 19.04 9.19 -31.97
N PHE A 183 18.04 8.32 -32.11
CA PHE A 183 18.22 6.96 -32.63
C PHE A 183 16.96 6.49 -33.35
N SER A 184 17.07 5.41 -34.11
CA SER A 184 15.95 4.79 -34.81
C SER A 184 15.74 3.33 -34.40
N ILE A 185 14.49 2.89 -34.44
CA ILE A 185 14.10 1.48 -34.31
C ILE A 185 13.28 1.14 -35.55
N GLY A 186 13.82 0.32 -36.44
CA GLY A 186 13.25 0.14 -37.78
C GLY A 186 13.25 1.48 -38.54
N GLU A 187 12.08 1.89 -39.01
CA GLU A 187 11.90 3.14 -39.77
C GLU A 187 11.59 4.36 -38.89
N GLU A 188 11.29 4.16 -37.61
CA GLU A 188 10.86 5.24 -36.72
C GLU A 188 12.03 5.92 -36.03
N GLN A 189 12.01 7.26 -36.00
CA GLN A 189 13.03 8.09 -35.37
C GLN A 189 12.57 8.68 -34.04
N PHE A 190 13.48 8.65 -33.06
CA PHE A 190 13.30 9.19 -31.73
C PHE A 190 14.36 10.26 -31.47
N THR A 191 13.96 11.38 -30.89
CA THR A 191 14.89 12.49 -30.60
C THR A 191 15.84 12.17 -29.45
N ASN A 192 15.38 11.36 -28.49
CA ASN A 192 16.15 10.82 -27.38
C ASN A 192 15.43 9.61 -26.78
N PHE A 193 16.05 8.98 -25.77
CA PHE A 193 15.47 7.81 -25.10
C PHE A 193 14.12 8.09 -24.41
N TRP A 194 13.94 9.27 -23.82
CA TRP A 194 12.68 9.65 -23.21
C TRP A 194 11.55 9.77 -24.24
N ASN A 195 11.85 10.30 -25.42
CA ASN A 195 10.90 10.37 -26.53
C ASN A 195 10.46 8.98 -27.02
N PHE A 196 11.37 8.00 -27.02
CA PHE A 196 11.03 6.60 -27.26
C PHE A 196 10.05 6.07 -26.22
N LEU A 197 10.32 6.28 -24.92
CA LEU A 197 9.41 5.86 -23.86
C LEU A 197 8.02 6.49 -24.03
N GLN A 198 7.95 7.80 -24.28
CA GLN A 198 6.67 8.50 -24.46
C GLN A 198 5.88 7.99 -25.66
N LYS A 199 6.52 7.77 -26.82
CA LYS A 199 5.82 7.35 -28.04
C LYS A 199 5.42 5.88 -28.06
N LYS A 200 6.22 5.00 -27.45
CA LYS A 200 6.05 3.54 -27.57
C LYS A 200 5.60 2.83 -26.31
N VAL A 201 6.07 3.28 -25.16
CA VAL A 201 5.91 2.58 -23.89
C VAL A 201 4.74 3.19 -23.11
N PHE A 202 4.71 4.52 -22.99
CA PHE A 202 3.71 5.21 -22.17
C PHE A 202 2.29 5.04 -22.70
N THR A 203 2.14 4.95 -24.02
CA THR A 203 0.88 4.65 -24.70
C THR A 203 0.30 3.28 -24.37
N LYS A 204 1.08 2.38 -23.74
CA LYS A 204 0.65 1.03 -23.34
C LYS A 204 0.62 0.80 -21.83
N LEU A 205 0.86 1.83 -21.03
CA LEU A 205 0.93 1.68 -19.57
C LEU A 205 -0.36 1.12 -18.96
N GLN A 206 -1.52 1.46 -19.53
CA GLN A 206 -2.83 0.96 -19.09
C GLN A 206 -3.35 -0.22 -19.92
N SER A 207 -2.49 -0.89 -20.70
CA SER A 207 -2.92 -2.03 -21.54
C SER A 207 -3.20 -3.31 -20.76
N LYS A 208 -2.70 -3.41 -19.53
CA LYS A 208 -2.87 -4.53 -18.60
C LYS A 208 -2.99 -3.99 -17.18
N GLY A 209 -3.52 -4.82 -16.29
CA GLY A 209 -3.72 -4.48 -14.89
C GLY A 209 -4.96 -3.62 -14.65
N GLU A 210 -5.13 -3.24 -13.40
CA GLU A 210 -6.23 -2.39 -12.93
C GLU A 210 -5.68 -1.30 -12.01
N MET A 211 -6.50 -0.30 -11.71
CA MET A 211 -6.12 0.76 -10.78
C MET A 211 -5.88 0.16 -9.38
N PRO A 212 -4.66 0.28 -8.82
CA PRO A 212 -4.41 -0.15 -7.45
C PRO A 212 -5.08 0.84 -6.47
N LEU A 213 -6.35 0.59 -6.13
CA LEU A 213 -7.15 1.47 -5.27
C LEU A 213 -6.47 1.73 -3.92
N ASP A 214 -5.78 0.73 -3.38
CA ASP A 214 -5.04 0.80 -2.12
C ASP A 214 -3.90 1.85 -2.13
N LEU A 215 -3.40 2.25 -3.31
CA LEU A 215 -2.36 3.29 -3.44
C LEU A 215 -2.92 4.72 -3.40
N LEU A 216 -4.20 4.92 -3.74
CA LEU A 216 -4.79 6.25 -3.83
C LEU A 216 -4.83 6.99 -2.48
N PRO A 217 -5.20 6.34 -1.35
CA PRO A 217 -5.13 6.99 -0.05
C PRO A 217 -3.68 7.32 0.38
N HIS A 218 -2.70 6.52 -0.02
CA HIS A 218 -1.28 6.82 0.24
C HIS A 218 -0.80 8.04 -0.55
N LEU A 219 -1.23 8.17 -1.81
CA LEU A 219 -0.96 9.37 -2.61
C LEU A 219 -1.62 10.60 -1.99
N LEU A 220 -2.87 10.49 -1.51
CA LEU A 220 -3.55 11.56 -0.79
C LEU A 220 -2.80 11.95 0.49
N SER A 221 -2.35 10.96 1.27
CA SER A 221 -1.56 11.19 2.48
C SER A 221 -0.25 11.93 2.18
N LEU A 222 0.41 11.63 1.07
CA LEU A 222 1.61 12.36 0.63
C LEU A 222 1.31 13.84 0.32
N ILE A 223 0.17 14.11 -0.31
CA ILE A 223 -0.32 15.49 -0.58
C ILE A 223 -0.58 16.21 0.74
N ASP A 224 -1.32 15.59 1.66
CA ASP A 224 -1.61 16.16 2.98
C ASP A 224 -0.31 16.45 3.73
N LYS A 225 0.65 15.51 3.69
CA LYS A 225 1.95 15.68 4.35
C LYS A 225 2.74 16.86 3.81
N TYR A 226 2.67 17.12 2.49
CA TYR A 226 3.31 18.28 1.89
C TYR A 226 2.76 19.58 2.47
N TYR A 227 1.43 19.77 2.47
CA TYR A 227 0.82 20.98 2.99
C TYR A 227 1.00 21.13 4.50
N GLU A 228 0.89 20.03 5.26
CA GLU A 228 1.17 20.02 6.71
C GLU A 228 2.57 20.54 7.02
N LEU A 229 3.60 20.00 6.36
CA LEU A 229 4.99 20.36 6.61
C LEU A 229 5.32 21.77 6.09
N LYS A 230 4.76 22.15 4.94
CA LYS A 230 4.90 23.50 4.37
C LYS A 230 4.32 24.56 5.32
N THR A 231 3.09 24.37 5.79
CA THR A 231 2.41 25.32 6.68
C THR A 231 3.09 25.42 8.04
N LYS A 232 3.71 24.33 8.52
CA LYS A 232 4.54 24.33 9.73
C LYS A 232 5.95 24.92 9.53
N GLY A 233 6.36 25.27 8.30
CA GLY A 233 7.70 25.74 8.00
C GLY A 233 8.80 24.70 8.28
N SER A 234 8.48 23.41 8.18
CA SER A 234 9.38 22.31 8.52
C SER A 234 10.45 22.07 7.43
N ASP A 235 11.59 21.46 7.79
CA ASP A 235 12.64 21.10 6.83
C ASP A 235 12.06 20.22 5.70
N PHE A 236 12.29 20.63 4.45
CA PHE A 236 11.84 19.93 3.25
C PHE A 236 12.37 18.48 3.17
N LYS A 237 13.51 18.18 3.82
CA LYS A 237 14.04 16.81 3.91
C LYS A 237 13.02 15.84 4.52
N LEU A 238 12.18 16.28 5.45
CA LEU A 238 11.11 15.46 6.03
C LEU A 238 10.07 15.06 4.99
N PHE A 239 9.67 16.00 4.13
CA PHE A 239 8.79 15.69 3.01
C PHE A 239 9.48 14.77 2.00
N LYS A 240 10.77 15.00 1.73
CA LYS A 240 11.54 14.14 0.82
C LYS A 240 11.60 12.69 1.30
N GLN A 241 11.75 12.49 2.60
CA GLN A 241 11.69 11.17 3.22
C GLN A 241 10.30 10.54 3.05
N ALA A 242 9.22 11.27 3.32
CA ALA A 242 7.86 10.77 3.11
C ALA A 242 7.60 10.37 1.64
N ALA A 243 8.10 11.14 0.68
CA ALA A 243 8.01 10.79 -0.74
C ALA A 243 8.83 9.54 -1.09
N GLN A 244 10.01 9.35 -0.51
CA GLN A 244 10.81 8.14 -0.68
C GLN A 244 10.10 6.91 -0.10
N ASP A 245 9.51 7.04 1.09
CA ASP A 245 8.74 5.96 1.71
C ASP A 245 7.56 5.55 0.81
N PHE A 246 6.84 6.52 0.24
CA PHE A 246 5.80 6.26 -0.76
C PHE A 246 6.35 5.53 -2.00
N PHE A 247 7.50 5.94 -2.55
CA PHE A 247 8.10 5.24 -3.69
C PHE A 247 8.53 3.80 -3.36
N ILE A 248 9.01 3.55 -2.14
CA ILE A 248 9.32 2.20 -1.66
C ILE A 248 8.04 1.36 -1.54
N GLN A 249 6.89 1.97 -1.23
CA GLN A 249 5.61 1.26 -1.25
C GLN A 249 5.21 0.82 -2.66
N LEU A 250 5.48 1.63 -3.69
CA LEU A 250 5.19 1.26 -5.08
C LEU A 250 5.91 -0.03 -5.50
N ASP A 251 7.15 -0.23 -5.05
CA ASP A 251 7.95 -1.43 -5.36
C ASP A 251 7.32 -2.74 -4.83
N LYS A 252 6.31 -2.66 -3.95
CA LYS A 252 5.59 -3.83 -3.42
C LYS A 252 4.48 -4.32 -4.34
N TYR A 253 3.97 -3.47 -5.24
CA TYR A 253 2.85 -3.79 -6.13
C TYR A 253 3.31 -4.58 -7.36
N CYS A 254 2.37 -5.30 -7.99
CA CYS A 254 2.74 -6.07 -9.17
C CYS A 254 3.01 -5.14 -10.35
N LEU A 255 3.76 -5.66 -11.34
CA LEU A 255 4.19 -4.90 -12.51
C LEU A 255 3.03 -4.22 -13.24
N ASP A 256 1.93 -4.94 -13.43
CA ASP A 256 0.80 -4.45 -14.21
C ASP A 256 0.03 -3.34 -13.45
N GLU A 257 -0.16 -3.48 -12.13
CA GLU A 257 -0.76 -2.43 -11.27
C GLU A 257 0.05 -1.12 -11.31
N ILE A 258 1.38 -1.21 -11.20
CA ILE A 258 2.25 -0.02 -11.21
C ILE A 258 2.28 0.64 -12.58
N ASN A 259 2.32 -0.15 -13.65
CA ASN A 259 2.26 0.42 -14.99
C ASN A 259 0.91 1.09 -15.24
N PHE A 260 -0.20 0.47 -14.82
CA PHE A 260 -1.52 1.08 -14.92
C PHE A 260 -1.57 2.42 -14.17
N PHE A 261 -1.06 2.45 -12.93
CA PHE A 261 -0.98 3.63 -12.09
C PHE A 261 -0.14 4.74 -12.74
N TYR A 262 1.03 4.42 -13.27
CA TYR A 262 1.89 5.36 -14.00
C TYR A 262 1.20 5.94 -15.24
N GLY A 263 0.39 5.14 -15.93
CA GLY A 263 -0.28 5.51 -17.18
C GLY A 263 -1.52 6.37 -17.05
N VAL A 264 -1.94 6.71 -15.82
CA VAL A 264 -3.11 7.57 -15.60
C VAL A 264 -2.88 8.96 -16.17
N GLU A 265 -3.76 9.42 -17.07
CA GLU A 265 -3.69 10.78 -17.62
C GLU A 265 -4.38 11.78 -16.70
N ILE A 266 -3.68 12.87 -16.40
CA ILE A 266 -4.13 13.96 -15.53
C ILE A 266 -3.97 15.29 -16.29
N SER A 267 -5.04 16.08 -16.32
CA SER A 267 -5.03 17.40 -16.93
C SER A 267 -4.25 18.40 -16.08
N PHE A 268 -3.26 19.07 -16.66
CA PHE A 268 -2.41 20.06 -16.02
C PHE A 268 -2.02 21.16 -17.01
N LYS A 269 -2.38 22.42 -16.71
CA LYS A 269 -2.07 23.61 -17.55
C LYS A 269 -2.39 23.38 -19.04
N GLU A 270 -3.62 22.95 -19.33
CA GLU A 270 -4.13 22.66 -20.69
C GLU A 270 -3.42 21.50 -21.42
N LYS A 271 -2.53 20.77 -20.74
CA LYS A 271 -1.87 19.57 -21.25
C LYS A 271 -2.36 18.35 -20.48
N LYS A 272 -2.28 17.18 -21.10
CA LYS A 272 -2.41 15.91 -20.39
C LYS A 272 -1.02 15.40 -20.06
N LEU A 273 -0.79 15.15 -18.78
CA LEU A 273 0.44 14.54 -18.27
C LEU A 273 0.10 13.18 -17.66
N TYR A 274 1.04 12.24 -17.71
CA TYR A 274 0.86 10.98 -17.01
C TYR A 274 1.11 11.17 -15.51
N LEU A 275 0.48 10.37 -14.65
CA LEU A 275 0.73 10.39 -13.21
C LEU A 275 2.22 10.17 -12.92
N LEU A 276 2.89 9.34 -13.73
CA LEU A 276 4.34 9.18 -13.71
C LEU A 276 5.11 10.52 -13.80
N ASP A 277 4.66 11.47 -14.62
CA ASP A 277 5.33 12.77 -14.77
C ASP A 277 5.28 13.55 -13.45
N PHE A 278 4.16 13.50 -12.73
CA PHE A 278 4.04 14.10 -11.40
C PHE A 278 4.97 13.45 -10.38
N LEU A 279 5.03 12.11 -10.36
CA LEU A 279 5.91 11.37 -9.45
C LEU A 279 7.39 11.70 -9.70
N ILE A 280 7.79 11.88 -10.97
CA ILE A 280 9.14 12.32 -11.32
C ILE A 280 9.40 13.74 -10.82
N VAL A 281 8.46 14.67 -10.98
CA VAL A 281 8.61 16.04 -10.45
C VAL A 281 8.75 16.04 -8.93
N ILE A 282 7.94 15.25 -8.21
CA ILE A 282 8.05 15.05 -6.75
C ILE A 282 9.45 14.50 -6.39
N ASN A 283 9.96 13.56 -7.17
CA ASN A 283 11.29 13.00 -6.94
C ASN A 283 12.43 13.98 -7.26
N LYS A 284 12.23 14.99 -8.10
CA LYS A 284 13.28 15.99 -8.46
C LYS A 284 13.35 17.18 -7.54
N VAL A 285 12.23 17.58 -6.92
CA VAL A 285 12.16 18.84 -6.19
C VAL A 285 12.99 18.82 -4.89
N GLU A 286 13.49 19.99 -4.51
CA GLU A 286 14.33 20.22 -3.31
C GLU A 286 13.74 21.26 -2.33
N ASN A 287 12.55 21.80 -2.63
CA ASN A 287 11.87 22.82 -1.83
C ASN A 287 10.33 22.79 -2.02
N TYR A 288 9.59 23.57 -1.24
CA TYR A 288 8.12 23.62 -1.29
C TYR A 288 7.58 24.44 -2.47
N VAL A 289 7.66 23.87 -3.69
CA VAL A 289 7.17 24.49 -4.95
C VAL A 289 6.20 23.59 -5.73
N LEU A 290 5.66 22.54 -5.10
CA LEU A 290 4.78 21.56 -5.74
C LEU A 290 3.30 21.93 -5.70
N ASP A 291 2.93 23.12 -5.23
CA ASP A 291 1.52 23.48 -4.98
C ASP A 291 0.61 23.25 -6.18
N GLU A 292 0.98 23.70 -7.38
CA GLU A 292 0.16 23.49 -8.57
C GLU A 292 0.05 22.00 -8.96
N HIS A 293 1.14 21.25 -8.80
CA HIS A 293 1.18 19.82 -9.12
C HIS A 293 0.30 19.02 -8.16
N PHE A 294 0.36 19.34 -6.86
CA PHE A 294 -0.47 18.71 -5.85
C PHE A 294 -1.93 19.13 -5.91
N SER A 295 -2.23 20.37 -6.29
CA SER A 295 -3.60 20.78 -6.58
C SER A 295 -4.21 19.94 -7.71
N ALA A 296 -3.48 19.73 -8.81
CA ALA A 296 -3.98 18.92 -9.93
C ALA A 296 -4.14 17.44 -9.56
N LEU A 297 -3.22 16.87 -8.77
CA LEU A 297 -3.34 15.52 -8.24
C LEU A 297 -4.54 15.38 -7.30
N ALA A 298 -4.73 16.34 -6.39
CA ALA A 298 -5.85 16.35 -5.45
C ALA A 298 -7.20 16.51 -6.17
N GLU A 299 -7.25 17.34 -7.22
CA GLU A 299 -8.44 17.50 -8.06
C GLU A 299 -8.77 16.19 -8.79
N TRP A 300 -7.76 15.54 -9.37
CA TRP A 300 -7.93 14.24 -10.02
C TRP A 300 -8.42 13.16 -9.04
N LEU A 301 -7.80 13.05 -7.85
CA LEU A 301 -8.22 12.10 -6.82
C LEU A 301 -9.69 12.31 -6.44
N PHE A 302 -10.09 13.56 -6.22
CA PHE A 302 -11.47 13.90 -5.86
C PHE A 302 -12.47 13.60 -6.99
N LYS A 303 -12.10 13.84 -8.26
CA LYS A 303 -12.90 13.46 -9.43
C LYS A 303 -13.00 11.94 -9.60
N PHE A 304 -11.94 11.22 -9.29
CA PHE A 304 -11.92 9.76 -9.32
C PHE A 304 -12.88 9.17 -8.29
N ASN A 305 -12.78 9.64 -7.03
CA ASN A 305 -13.74 9.31 -5.99
C ASN A 305 -13.78 10.44 -4.94
N SER A 306 -14.97 10.98 -4.67
CA SER A 306 -15.16 12.11 -3.74
C SER A 306 -14.69 11.86 -2.30
N VAL A 307 -14.51 10.60 -1.90
CA VAL A 307 -13.94 10.22 -0.60
C VAL A 307 -12.46 10.61 -0.50
N LEU A 308 -11.74 10.69 -1.63
CA LEU A 308 -10.33 11.07 -1.71
C LEU A 308 -10.15 12.60 -1.65
N LYS A 309 -10.72 13.22 -0.61
CA LYS A 309 -10.67 14.66 -0.38
C LYS A 309 -9.63 14.97 0.69
N SER A 310 -8.72 15.90 0.38
CA SER A 310 -7.73 16.40 1.35
C SER A 310 -8.40 17.18 2.47
N LYS A 311 -7.79 17.11 3.66
CA LYS A 311 -8.20 17.89 4.85
C LYS A 311 -7.72 19.35 4.80
N HIS A 312 -6.84 19.70 3.87
CA HIS A 312 -6.21 21.01 3.81
C HIS A 312 -7.08 22.06 3.11
N THR A 313 -7.27 23.19 3.80
CA THR A 313 -8.11 24.31 3.35
C THR A 313 -7.63 24.96 2.06
N GLU A 314 -6.33 24.88 1.79
CA GLU A 314 -5.65 25.38 0.60
C GLU A 314 -6.19 24.74 -0.68
N LEU A 315 -6.76 23.53 -0.58
CA LEU A 315 -7.33 22.77 -1.68
C LEU A 315 -8.86 22.97 -1.84
N TYR A 316 -9.53 23.62 -0.87
CA TYR A 316 -10.98 23.82 -0.89
C TYR A 316 -11.52 24.61 -2.10
N PRO A 317 -10.82 25.66 -2.60
CA PRO A 317 -11.28 26.39 -3.78
C PRO A 317 -11.46 25.48 -5.01
N PHE A 318 -10.59 24.47 -5.14
CA PHE A 318 -10.60 23.53 -6.26
C PHE A 318 -11.76 22.53 -6.14
N TYR A 319 -11.99 21.99 -4.95
CA TYR A 319 -13.13 21.10 -4.71
C TYR A 319 -14.47 21.79 -5.01
N ASN A 320 -14.62 23.04 -4.59
CA ASN A 320 -15.84 23.82 -4.84
C ASN A 320 -16.07 24.11 -6.34
N GLN A 321 -15.00 24.20 -7.15
CA GLN A 321 -15.12 24.33 -8.61
C GLN A 321 -15.58 23.02 -9.26
N VAL A 322 -15.02 21.89 -8.82
CA VAL A 322 -15.41 20.56 -9.31
C VAL A 322 -16.87 20.25 -8.96
N ASP A 323 -17.28 20.49 -7.72
CA ASP A 323 -18.67 20.29 -7.28
C ASP A 323 -19.67 21.14 -8.09
N ARG A 324 -19.30 22.40 -8.42
CA ARG A 324 -20.13 23.27 -9.28
C ARG A 324 -20.20 22.80 -10.72
N ASN A 325 -19.13 22.24 -11.27
CA ASN A 325 -19.10 21.73 -12.64
C ASN A 325 -19.90 20.42 -12.74
N ASN A 326 -19.82 19.54 -11.74
CA ASN A 326 -20.60 18.30 -11.65
C ASN A 326 -22.11 18.55 -11.45
N LEU A 327 -22.49 19.69 -10.86
CA LEU A 327 -23.90 20.11 -10.77
C LEU A 327 -24.46 20.63 -12.10
N ASN A 328 -23.60 21.13 -13.00
CA ASN A 328 -23.99 21.65 -14.31
C ASN A 328 -23.95 20.57 -15.42
N GLU A 329 -23.09 19.56 -15.29
CA GLU A 329 -23.11 18.36 -16.12
C GLU A 329 -23.98 17.30 -15.44
N GLY A 330 -25.28 17.33 -15.74
CA GLY A 330 -26.22 16.36 -15.19
C GLY A 330 -25.79 14.91 -15.45
N HIS A 331 -25.25 14.27 -14.42
CA HIS A 331 -25.19 12.81 -14.30
C HIS A 331 -26.30 12.33 -13.36
N PRO A 332 -27.49 12.00 -13.89
CA PRO A 332 -28.59 11.44 -13.11
C PRO A 332 -28.34 9.94 -12.85
N GLY A 333 -27.26 9.61 -12.14
CA GLY A 333 -26.75 8.23 -12.08
C GLY A 333 -26.63 7.57 -10.71
N ALA A 334 -26.35 8.30 -9.62
CA ALA A 334 -25.79 7.67 -8.41
C ALA A 334 -26.45 8.04 -7.08
N ARG A 335 -27.71 8.49 -7.07
CA ARG A 335 -28.49 8.63 -5.82
C ARG A 335 -29.95 8.28 -6.04
N ARG A 336 -30.20 6.99 -6.25
CA ARG A 336 -31.48 6.35 -5.95
C ARG A 336 -31.21 5.00 -5.31
N ASP A 337 -30.42 4.98 -4.24
CA ASP A 337 -30.65 3.96 -3.22
C ASP A 337 -32.06 4.21 -2.70
N SER A 338 -32.87 3.17 -2.65
CA SER A 338 -34.26 3.30 -2.24
C SER A 338 -34.32 3.99 -0.87
N ALA A 339 -35.25 4.92 -0.65
CA ALA A 339 -35.39 5.59 0.66
C ALA A 339 -35.52 4.58 1.83
N GLN A 340 -35.92 3.35 1.51
CA GLN A 340 -35.98 2.19 2.38
C GLN A 340 -34.59 1.65 2.75
N GLU A 341 -33.67 1.42 1.81
CA GLU A 341 -32.28 0.98 2.10
C GLU A 341 -31.54 1.99 2.99
N TYR A 342 -31.71 3.29 2.70
CA TYR A 342 -31.13 4.34 3.53
C TYR A 342 -31.67 4.28 4.97
N SER A 343 -32.99 4.15 5.13
CA SER A 343 -33.63 4.03 6.46
C SER A 343 -33.20 2.76 7.20
N LEU A 344 -33.04 1.65 6.48
CA LEU A 344 -32.56 0.38 7.04
C LEU A 344 -31.12 0.52 7.54
N ASN A 345 -30.23 1.11 6.75
CA ASN A 345 -28.85 1.33 7.14
C ASN A 345 -28.74 2.23 8.39
N GLN A 346 -29.58 3.27 8.50
CA GLN A 346 -29.66 4.09 9.70
C GLN A 346 -30.11 3.29 10.93
N CYS A 347 -31.15 2.47 10.78
CA CYS A 347 -31.62 1.58 11.85
C CYS A 347 -30.51 0.64 12.33
N LEU A 348 -29.82 -0.03 11.40
CA LEU A 348 -28.74 -0.95 11.71
C LEU A 348 -27.54 -0.24 12.34
N THR A 349 -27.19 0.96 11.87
CA THR A 349 -26.13 1.79 12.46
C THR A 349 -26.50 2.23 13.88
N MET A 350 -27.77 2.58 14.14
CA MET A 350 -28.25 2.88 15.49
C MET A 350 -28.12 1.65 16.40
N LEU A 351 -28.57 0.47 15.96
CA LEU A 351 -28.46 -0.74 16.76
C LEU A 351 -27.00 -1.13 17.01
N LEU A 352 -26.14 -0.99 16.00
CA LEU A 352 -24.70 -1.22 16.10
C LEU A 352 -24.05 -0.28 17.12
N SER A 353 -24.48 0.98 17.17
CA SER A 353 -23.95 1.95 18.12
C SER A 353 -24.17 1.56 19.59
N LEU A 354 -25.25 0.81 19.89
CA LEU A 354 -25.52 0.30 21.24
C LEU A 354 -24.52 -0.77 21.69
N PHE A 355 -23.82 -1.42 20.78
CA PHE A 355 -22.78 -2.42 21.09
C PHE A 355 -21.35 -1.87 20.96
N THR A 356 -21.19 -0.71 20.33
CA THR A 356 -19.86 -0.21 19.92
C THR A 356 -19.46 1.09 20.61
N LEU A 357 -20.41 1.87 21.13
CA LEU A 357 -20.13 3.06 21.92
C LEU A 357 -20.11 2.74 23.41
N GLU A 358 -19.32 3.53 24.14
CA GLU A 358 -19.30 3.55 25.59
C GLU A 358 -20.25 4.66 26.06
N PHE A 359 -21.08 4.34 27.06
CA PHE A 359 -22.09 5.25 27.58
C PHE A 359 -21.86 5.52 29.06
N ASP A 360 -22.01 6.78 29.46
CA ASP A 360 -22.03 7.15 30.86
C ASP A 360 -23.46 7.08 31.40
N TYR A 361 -23.61 6.53 32.60
CA TYR A 361 -24.89 6.43 33.29
C TYR A 361 -24.68 6.41 34.82
N LEU A 362 -25.75 6.64 35.57
CA LEU A 362 -25.70 6.69 37.03
C LEU A 362 -25.25 5.32 37.59
N PRO A 363 -24.45 5.27 38.67
CA PRO A 363 -24.16 4.03 39.35
C PRO A 363 -25.46 3.27 39.68
N LEU A 364 -25.50 1.97 39.40
CA LEU A 364 -26.65 1.07 39.59
C LEU A 364 -27.82 1.22 38.59
N THR A 365 -27.78 2.15 37.62
CA THR A 365 -28.79 2.23 36.53
C THR A 365 -28.30 1.65 35.20
N GLY A 366 -27.05 1.20 35.16
CA GLY A 366 -26.47 0.48 34.03
C GLY A 366 -27.14 -0.87 33.82
N HIS A 367 -27.42 -1.18 32.56
CA HIS A 367 -27.92 -2.48 32.17
C HIS A 367 -27.02 -3.08 31.10
N THR A 368 -26.89 -4.41 31.08
CA THR A 368 -26.14 -5.09 30.03
C THR A 368 -27.10 -5.63 28.98
N ILE A 369 -26.80 -5.39 27.71
CA ILE A 369 -27.43 -6.07 26.58
C ILE A 369 -26.52 -7.20 26.09
N SER A 370 -27.12 -8.31 25.65
CA SER A 370 -26.43 -9.50 25.14
C SER A 370 -26.87 -9.83 23.71
N PHE A 371 -25.89 -10.16 22.87
CA PHE A 371 -26.10 -10.66 21.52
C PHE A 371 -25.03 -11.70 21.18
N TRP A 372 -25.46 -12.95 20.90
CA TRP A 372 -24.57 -14.12 20.79
C TRP A 372 -23.60 -14.16 21.97
N ASP A 373 -22.29 -14.13 21.70
CA ASP A 373 -21.17 -14.19 22.62
C ASP A 373 -20.73 -12.79 23.13
N MET A 374 -21.49 -11.73 22.84
CA MET A 374 -21.11 -10.35 23.10
C MET A 374 -22.04 -9.65 24.09
N THR A 375 -21.44 -8.79 24.92
CA THR A 375 -22.15 -7.87 25.81
C THR A 375 -21.70 -6.45 25.64
N ASN A 376 -22.60 -5.50 25.85
CA ASN A 376 -22.22 -4.11 26.11
C ASN A 376 -23.05 -3.54 27.27
N PRO A 377 -22.44 -2.81 28.23
CA PRO A 377 -23.18 -1.97 29.16
C PRO A 377 -23.84 -0.79 28.44
N VAL A 378 -25.11 -0.57 28.74
CA VAL A 378 -25.94 0.51 28.17
C VAL A 378 -26.82 1.14 29.24
N PHE A 379 -27.32 2.35 28.94
CA PHE A 379 -28.34 3.02 29.74
C PHE A 379 -29.70 2.31 29.62
N SER A 380 -30.61 2.63 30.54
CA SER A 380 -31.89 1.89 30.71
C SER A 380 -32.77 1.88 29.46
N GLU A 381 -32.83 3.00 28.74
CA GLU A 381 -33.57 3.14 27.50
C GLU A 381 -32.89 2.37 26.37
N GLY A 382 -31.56 2.35 26.31
CA GLY A 382 -30.78 1.54 25.36
C GLY A 382 -31.13 0.06 25.44
N LYS A 383 -31.30 -0.50 26.65
CA LYS A 383 -31.78 -1.88 26.84
C LYS A 383 -33.20 -2.09 26.32
N LYS A 384 -34.11 -1.15 26.58
CA LYS A 384 -35.49 -1.23 26.08
C LYS A 384 -35.53 -1.20 24.55
N ILE A 385 -34.77 -0.29 23.94
CA ILE A 385 -34.62 -0.19 22.49
C ILE A 385 -34.14 -1.52 21.94
N PHE A 386 -33.01 -2.04 22.43
CA PHE A 386 -32.50 -3.30 21.90
C PHE A 386 -33.47 -4.47 22.10
N SER A 387 -34.18 -4.55 23.23
CA SER A 387 -35.18 -5.59 23.47
C SER A 387 -36.36 -5.57 22.50
N MET A 388 -36.70 -4.40 21.96
CA MET A 388 -37.74 -4.21 20.95
C MET A 388 -37.30 -4.71 19.57
N PHE A 389 -36.04 -4.48 19.20
CA PHE A 389 -35.50 -4.88 17.88
C PHE A 389 -34.93 -6.31 17.86
N LYS A 390 -34.48 -6.86 18.99
CA LYS A 390 -33.86 -8.19 19.08
C LYS A 390 -34.71 -9.31 18.44
N PRO A 391 -36.02 -9.43 18.70
CA PRO A 391 -36.85 -10.45 18.05
C PRO A 391 -36.93 -10.29 16.52
N LEU A 392 -36.94 -9.04 16.03
CA LEU A 392 -36.98 -8.74 14.59
C LEU A 392 -35.68 -9.13 13.89
N LEU A 393 -34.54 -8.90 14.55
CA LEU A 393 -33.22 -9.34 14.07
C LEU A 393 -33.14 -10.87 14.05
N VAL A 394 -33.58 -11.54 15.12
CA VAL A 394 -33.50 -13.00 15.25
C VAL A 394 -34.38 -13.72 14.22
N SER A 395 -35.52 -13.15 13.87
CA SER A 395 -36.45 -13.72 12.89
C SER A 395 -36.24 -13.20 11.45
N ASN A 396 -35.16 -12.45 11.19
CA ASN A 396 -34.82 -11.88 9.87
C ASN A 396 -35.96 -11.05 9.22
N MET A 397 -36.75 -10.34 10.02
CA MET A 397 -37.91 -9.58 9.54
C MET A 397 -37.51 -8.17 9.08
N ILE A 398 -36.74 -8.08 8.00
CA ILE A 398 -36.18 -6.82 7.46
C ILE A 398 -37.28 -5.77 7.19
N ASP A 399 -38.41 -6.21 6.63
CA ASP A 399 -39.54 -5.33 6.28
C ASP A 399 -40.19 -4.66 7.50
N GLN A 400 -40.03 -5.24 8.70
CA GLN A 400 -40.59 -4.70 9.94
C GLN A 400 -39.59 -3.80 10.70
N LEU A 401 -38.29 -3.90 10.42
CA LEU A 401 -37.26 -3.09 11.07
C LEU A 401 -37.41 -1.60 10.76
N VAL A 402 -37.65 -1.25 9.49
CA VAL A 402 -37.76 0.16 9.07
C VAL A 402 -39.01 0.84 9.66
N PRO A 403 -40.23 0.24 9.62
CA PRO A 403 -41.39 0.77 10.32
C PRO A 403 -41.16 0.93 11.83
N GLN A 404 -40.55 -0.08 12.48
CA GLN A 404 -40.26 -0.02 13.92
C GLN A 404 -39.27 1.11 14.25
N TYR A 405 -38.25 1.29 13.42
CA TYR A 405 -37.30 2.39 13.54
C TYR A 405 -37.98 3.76 13.40
N ARG A 406 -38.84 3.94 12.40
CA ARG A 406 -39.60 5.19 12.23
C ARG A 406 -40.50 5.49 13.43
N SER A 407 -41.24 4.49 13.92
CA SER A 407 -42.05 4.62 15.13
C SER A 407 -41.20 5.01 16.34
N PHE A 408 -40.03 4.40 16.50
CA PHE A 408 -39.11 4.75 17.59
C PHE A 408 -38.60 6.20 17.49
N ILE A 409 -38.22 6.66 16.30
CA ILE A 409 -37.79 8.05 16.09
C ILE A 409 -38.93 9.02 16.47
N GLU A 410 -40.15 8.76 15.99
CA GLU A 410 -41.32 9.61 16.24
C GLU A 410 -41.79 9.60 17.70
N GLU A 411 -41.71 8.46 18.39
CA GLU A 411 -42.21 8.28 19.76
C GLU A 411 -41.18 8.66 20.84
N TYR A 412 -39.89 8.49 20.59
CA TYR A 412 -38.85 8.66 21.61
C TYR A 412 -37.82 9.75 21.31
N ILE A 413 -37.45 9.97 20.04
CA ILE A 413 -36.43 10.96 19.67
C ILE A 413 -37.03 12.34 19.43
N VAL A 414 -38.12 12.44 18.66
CA VAL A 414 -38.79 13.72 18.37
C VAL A 414 -39.34 14.39 19.64
N PRO A 415 -39.96 13.69 20.61
CA PRO A 415 -40.40 14.31 21.87
C PRO A 415 -39.24 14.73 22.78
N ALA A 416 -38.15 13.94 22.81
CA ALA A 416 -36.94 14.28 23.56
C ALA A 416 -36.23 15.55 23.02
N ARG A 417 -36.52 15.96 21.78
CA ARG A 417 -36.08 17.24 21.18
C ARG A 417 -36.93 18.44 21.64
N ALA A 418 -38.22 18.23 21.91
CA ALA A 418 -39.17 19.28 22.26
C ALA A 418 -39.16 19.61 23.77
N GLU A 419 -38.84 18.64 24.62
CA GLU A 419 -38.77 18.83 26.07
C GLU A 419 -37.37 19.27 26.53
N GLN A 420 -37.16 20.58 26.67
CA GLN A 420 -36.06 21.15 27.49
C GLN A 420 -36.42 21.14 28.98
N SER A 421 -36.97 20.04 29.50
CA SER A 421 -37.30 19.97 30.92
C SER A 421 -36.01 19.82 31.73
N LEU A 422 -35.90 20.57 32.84
CA LEU A 422 -34.75 20.50 33.78
C LEU A 422 -34.46 19.07 34.25
N TYR A 423 -35.47 18.19 34.23
CA TYR A 423 -35.36 16.78 34.60
C TYR A 423 -34.51 15.96 33.61
N ILE A 424 -34.66 16.17 32.30
CA ILE A 424 -33.87 15.45 31.27
C ILE A 424 -32.40 15.91 31.29
N LEU A 425 -32.18 17.21 31.52
CA LEU A 425 -30.85 17.81 31.68
C LEU A 425 -30.11 17.33 32.94
N LEU A 426 -30.85 16.98 34.01
CA LEU A 426 -30.29 16.49 35.27
C LEU A 426 -30.12 14.96 35.32
N THR A 427 -30.76 14.21 34.42
CA THR A 427 -30.79 12.73 34.47
C THR A 427 -30.06 12.04 33.32
N ARG A 428 -29.80 12.71 32.18
CA ARG A 428 -29.07 12.16 31.04
C ARG A 428 -27.67 12.74 30.93
N TYR A 429 -26.66 11.87 30.94
CA TYR A 429 -25.26 12.24 30.73
C TYR A 429 -25.01 12.76 29.32
N ASP A 430 -23.95 13.56 29.17
CA ASP A 430 -23.56 14.17 27.89
C ASP A 430 -23.37 13.12 26.78
N SER A 431 -22.83 11.94 27.08
CA SER A 431 -22.66 10.85 26.11
C SER A 431 -23.98 10.30 25.56
N VAL A 432 -25.03 10.21 26.39
CA VAL A 432 -26.36 9.74 25.97
C VAL A 432 -27.09 10.82 25.15
N ASN A 433 -27.01 12.09 25.59
CA ASN A 433 -27.62 13.21 24.85
C ASN A 433 -26.96 13.42 23.49
N ASP A 434 -25.64 13.29 23.45
CA ASP A 434 -24.87 13.36 22.22
C ASP A 434 -25.19 12.20 21.27
N TRP A 435 -25.37 10.98 21.80
CA TRP A 435 -25.84 9.83 21.03
C TRP A 435 -27.19 10.08 20.36
N TYR A 436 -28.20 10.54 21.12
CA TYR A 436 -29.52 10.89 20.56
C TYR A 436 -29.42 11.93 19.44
N ARG A 437 -28.57 12.96 19.62
CA ARG A 437 -28.32 13.98 18.60
C ARG A 437 -27.72 13.39 17.33
N HIS A 438 -26.81 12.42 17.44
CA HIS A 438 -26.22 11.75 16.28
C HIS A 438 -27.17 10.78 15.59
N VAL A 439 -28.06 10.11 16.33
CA VAL A 439 -29.13 9.28 15.74
C VAL A 439 -30.09 10.17 14.94
N ASP A 440 -30.59 11.25 15.55
CA ASP A 440 -31.53 12.19 14.92
C ASP A 440 -30.95 12.81 13.63
N ASN A 441 -29.73 13.33 13.70
CA ASN A 441 -29.07 13.93 12.55
C ASN A 441 -28.50 12.91 11.56
N SER A 442 -28.64 11.60 11.82
CA SER A 442 -28.06 10.54 10.98
C SER A 442 -26.55 10.67 10.79
N THR A 443 -25.85 11.05 11.87
CA THR A 443 -24.41 11.36 11.88
C THR A 443 -23.59 10.46 12.80
N LEU A 444 -24.09 9.27 13.16
CA LEU A 444 -23.37 8.29 13.97
C LEU A 444 -22.01 7.87 13.37
N PHE A 445 -21.84 7.97 12.05
CA PHE A 445 -20.55 7.76 11.39
C PHE A 445 -19.45 8.71 11.90
N LYS A 446 -19.81 9.92 12.36
CA LYS A 446 -18.86 10.87 12.98
C LYS A 446 -18.33 10.37 14.33
N ARG A 447 -19.06 9.48 14.99
CA ARG A 447 -18.65 8.76 16.20
C ARG A 447 -17.96 7.42 15.86
N GLY A 448 -17.64 7.20 14.59
CA GLY A 448 -16.92 6.03 14.11
C GLY A 448 -17.78 4.77 13.93
N VAL A 449 -19.11 4.87 14.08
CA VAL A 449 -20.06 3.77 13.87
C VAL A 449 -20.45 3.71 12.40
N ILE A 450 -19.98 2.69 11.69
CA ILE A 450 -20.19 2.54 10.26
C ILE A 450 -20.58 1.09 9.99
N TRP A 451 -21.57 0.90 9.12
CA TRP A 451 -22.06 -0.40 8.69
C TRP A 451 -21.46 -0.79 7.34
N PHE A 452 -20.89 -1.99 7.25
CA PHE A 452 -20.36 -2.57 6.03
C PHE A 452 -20.88 -4.00 5.82
N GLN A 453 -20.97 -4.41 4.56
CA GLN A 453 -21.28 -5.79 4.21
C GLN A 453 -20.07 -6.71 4.48
N PRO A 454 -20.24 -7.90 5.07
CA PRO A 454 -19.15 -8.84 5.33
C PRO A 454 -18.30 -9.17 4.11
N GLU A 455 -18.94 -9.25 2.93
CA GLU A 455 -18.30 -9.55 1.65
C GLU A 455 -17.30 -8.45 1.27
N LEU A 456 -17.69 -7.19 1.46
CA LEU A 456 -16.81 -6.03 1.26
C LEU A 456 -15.64 -6.06 2.24
N LEU A 457 -15.91 -6.31 3.53
CA LEU A 457 -14.87 -6.36 4.56
C LEU A 457 -13.84 -7.45 4.25
N MET A 458 -14.31 -8.66 3.89
CA MET A 458 -13.45 -9.76 3.47
C MET A 458 -12.60 -9.37 2.25
N HIS A 459 -13.25 -8.84 1.21
CA HIS A 459 -12.61 -8.50 -0.04
C HIS A 459 -11.50 -7.44 0.13
N VAL A 460 -11.78 -6.38 0.88
CA VAL A 460 -10.83 -5.29 1.09
C VAL A 460 -9.68 -5.73 2.00
N LEU A 461 -9.98 -6.36 3.13
CA LEU A 461 -8.95 -6.73 4.10
C LEU A 461 -7.97 -7.79 3.60
N LEU A 462 -8.35 -8.62 2.62
CA LEU A 462 -7.41 -9.52 1.93
C LEU A 462 -6.39 -8.78 1.06
N ARG A 463 -6.74 -7.59 0.58
CA ARG A 463 -5.90 -6.78 -0.32
C ARG A 463 -5.05 -5.77 0.43
N VAL A 464 -5.49 -5.36 1.63
CA VAL A 464 -4.73 -4.46 2.51
C VAL A 464 -3.33 -5.01 2.78
N ARG A 465 -2.32 -4.31 2.23
CA ARG A 465 -0.91 -4.66 2.40
C ARG A 465 -0.33 -4.02 3.65
N ALA A 466 -0.84 -4.41 4.82
CA ALA A 466 -0.39 -3.85 6.10
C ALA A 466 1.12 -4.10 6.32
N HIS A 467 1.86 -3.03 6.66
CA HIS A 467 3.31 -3.10 6.84
C HIS A 467 3.73 -3.47 8.26
N VAL A 468 2.83 -3.28 9.23
CA VAL A 468 3.07 -3.61 10.62
C VAL A 468 2.59 -5.04 10.87
N PRO A 469 3.47 -5.98 11.25
CA PRO A 469 3.08 -7.38 11.50
C PRO A 469 1.95 -7.50 12.54
N ALA A 470 1.90 -6.60 13.51
CA ALA A 470 0.82 -6.55 14.49
C ALA A 470 -0.55 -6.28 13.83
N ILE A 471 -0.62 -5.40 12.83
CA ILE A 471 -1.86 -5.12 12.09
C ILE A 471 -2.28 -6.34 11.29
N VAL A 472 -1.33 -7.02 10.61
CA VAL A 472 -1.61 -8.28 9.89
C VAL A 472 -2.23 -9.32 10.81
N ILE A 473 -1.70 -9.49 12.03
CA ILE A 473 -2.26 -10.42 13.02
C ILE A 473 -3.67 -10.02 13.44
N GLN A 474 -3.96 -8.72 13.59
CA GLN A 474 -5.31 -8.25 13.93
C GLN A 474 -6.29 -8.45 12.77
N ILE A 475 -5.85 -8.21 11.53
CA ILE A 475 -6.64 -8.50 10.32
C ILE A 475 -6.95 -9.99 10.26
N ASP A 476 -5.94 -10.85 10.42
CA ASP A 476 -6.12 -12.30 10.40
C ASP A 476 -7.13 -12.77 11.46
N LYS A 477 -7.00 -12.29 12.69
CA LYS A 477 -7.95 -12.61 13.77
C LYS A 477 -9.38 -12.18 13.43
N PHE A 478 -9.54 -11.00 12.82
CA PHE A 478 -10.84 -10.52 12.41
C PHE A 478 -11.42 -11.37 11.27
N LEU A 479 -10.62 -11.72 10.26
CA LEU A 479 -11.05 -12.55 9.13
C LEU A 479 -11.40 -13.98 9.56
N ASP A 480 -10.64 -14.57 10.48
CA ASP A 480 -10.96 -15.86 11.12
C ASP A 480 -12.34 -15.79 11.81
N GLU A 481 -12.63 -14.75 12.59
CA GLU A 481 -13.93 -14.54 13.25
C GLU A 481 -15.08 -14.19 12.29
N LEU A 482 -14.78 -13.49 11.19
CA LEU A 482 -15.75 -13.21 10.12
C LEU A 482 -16.20 -14.50 9.47
N ILE A 483 -15.24 -15.35 9.05
CA ILE A 483 -15.52 -16.67 8.49
C ILE A 483 -16.28 -17.53 9.49
N HIS A 484 -15.86 -17.54 10.76
CA HIS A 484 -16.53 -18.28 11.82
C HIS A 484 -17.99 -17.84 11.99
N THR A 485 -18.28 -16.54 11.87
CA THR A 485 -19.64 -15.99 11.88
C THR A 485 -20.45 -16.43 10.67
N CYS A 486 -19.89 -16.26 9.47
CA CYS A 486 -20.57 -16.56 8.21
C CYS A 486 -20.82 -18.05 8.01
N ALA A 487 -20.00 -18.90 8.65
CA ALA A 487 -20.16 -20.34 8.71
C ALA A 487 -21.33 -20.79 9.60
N GLN A 488 -21.88 -19.96 10.48
CA GLN A 488 -23.00 -20.41 11.33
C GLN A 488 -24.28 -20.67 10.50
N ASP A 489 -25.08 -21.66 10.90
CA ASP A 489 -26.41 -21.88 10.33
C ASP A 489 -27.42 -20.93 10.97
N ASN A 490 -27.39 -19.68 10.53
CA ASN A 490 -28.21 -18.57 11.04
C ASN A 490 -28.55 -17.60 9.90
N TYR A 491 -29.54 -16.73 10.13
CA TYR A 491 -29.93 -15.70 9.15
C TYR A 491 -28.82 -14.68 8.86
N ASP A 492 -28.76 -14.22 7.61
CA ASP A 492 -27.71 -13.32 7.12
C ASP A 492 -27.65 -12.00 7.88
N LEU A 493 -28.81 -11.43 8.24
CA LEU A 493 -28.84 -10.18 8.99
C LEU A 493 -28.17 -10.30 10.37
N LEU A 494 -28.31 -11.44 11.05
CA LEU A 494 -27.64 -11.70 12.33
C LEU A 494 -26.14 -11.81 12.14
N LYS A 495 -25.70 -12.52 11.09
CA LYS A 495 -24.29 -12.65 10.73
C LYS A 495 -23.68 -11.28 10.44
N GLN A 496 -24.34 -10.48 9.61
CA GLN A 496 -23.93 -9.11 9.29
C GLN A 496 -23.82 -8.25 10.55
N PHE A 497 -24.80 -8.34 11.46
CA PHE A 497 -24.78 -7.58 12.71
C PHE A 497 -23.58 -7.96 13.60
N ARG A 498 -23.32 -9.26 13.81
CA ARG A 498 -22.12 -9.70 14.57
C ARG A 498 -20.83 -9.24 13.92
N VAL A 499 -20.69 -9.43 12.61
CA VAL A 499 -19.48 -9.04 11.86
C VAL A 499 -19.20 -7.54 12.03
N ASN A 500 -20.23 -6.69 11.99
CA ASN A 500 -20.05 -5.25 12.18
C ASN A 500 -19.65 -4.86 13.62
N ILE A 501 -20.10 -5.59 14.64
CA ILE A 501 -19.62 -5.41 16.01
C ILE A 501 -18.14 -5.82 16.12
N LEU A 502 -17.78 -6.99 15.56
CA LEU A 502 -16.39 -7.45 15.49
C LEU A 502 -15.50 -6.43 14.78
N PHE A 503 -15.97 -5.89 13.66
CA PHE A 503 -15.23 -4.95 12.85
C PHE A 503 -14.98 -3.64 13.61
N SER A 504 -16.00 -3.14 14.32
CA SER A 504 -15.87 -1.95 15.15
C SER A 504 -14.84 -2.15 16.27
N ASN A 505 -14.83 -3.34 16.89
CA ASN A 505 -13.84 -3.70 17.92
C ASN A 505 -12.44 -3.88 17.34
N PHE A 506 -12.31 -4.45 16.14
CA PHE A 506 -11.05 -4.54 15.40
C PHE A 506 -10.51 -3.15 15.08
N LYS A 507 -11.35 -2.26 14.52
CA LYS A 507 -10.98 -0.88 14.16
C LYS A 507 -10.42 -0.12 15.36
N LYS A 508 -11.05 -0.21 16.55
CA LYS A 508 -10.57 0.43 17.78
C LYS A 508 -9.14 0.01 18.18
N LYS A 509 -8.66 -1.15 17.75
CA LYS A 509 -7.30 -1.64 18.02
C LYS A 509 -6.25 -1.09 17.05
N LEU A 510 -6.67 -0.45 15.96
CA LEU A 510 -5.77 0.13 14.97
C LEU A 510 -5.37 1.56 15.36
N PRO A 511 -4.16 2.04 14.98
CA PRO A 511 -3.82 3.46 15.07
C PRO A 511 -4.79 4.34 14.29
N GLU A 512 -5.03 5.57 14.74
CA GLU A 512 -6.01 6.49 14.13
C GLU A 512 -5.78 6.69 12.62
N GLN A 513 -4.53 6.84 12.19
CA GLN A 513 -4.17 6.96 10.77
C GLN A 513 -4.57 5.73 9.93
N GLU A 514 -4.39 4.53 10.49
CA GLU A 514 -4.74 3.26 9.84
C GLU A 514 -6.26 3.06 9.81
N GLN A 515 -6.98 3.54 10.84
CA GLN A 515 -8.44 3.55 10.83
C GLN A 515 -8.98 4.43 9.71
N GLU A 516 -8.48 5.65 9.56
CA GLU A 516 -8.90 6.56 8.49
C GLU A 516 -8.59 5.98 7.11
N TYR A 517 -7.37 5.43 6.93
CA TYR A 517 -6.96 4.75 5.71
C TYR A 517 -7.93 3.63 5.34
N LEU A 518 -8.24 2.73 6.29
CA LEU A 518 -9.12 1.59 6.06
C LEU A 518 -10.54 2.02 5.70
N ILE A 519 -11.07 3.07 6.34
CA ILE A 519 -12.41 3.59 6.03
C ILE A 519 -12.45 4.19 4.63
N ILE A 520 -11.45 4.99 4.24
CA ILE A 520 -11.35 5.52 2.87
C ILE A 520 -11.32 4.35 1.90
N LEU A 521 -10.49 3.34 2.17
CA LEU A 521 -10.34 2.19 1.29
C LEU A 521 -11.64 1.41 1.11
N LEU A 522 -12.35 1.11 2.20
CA LEU A 522 -13.65 0.43 2.14
C LEU A 522 -14.69 1.20 1.31
N GLN A 523 -14.61 2.53 1.27
CA GLN A 523 -15.50 3.37 0.48
C GLN A 523 -15.07 3.51 -1.00
N LEU A 524 -13.84 3.11 -1.35
CA LEU A 524 -13.36 3.09 -2.73
C LEU A 524 -13.86 1.86 -3.50
N TYR A 525 -14.04 0.73 -2.82
CA TYR A 525 -14.48 -0.52 -3.45
C TYR A 525 -16.01 -0.55 -3.62
N GLU A 526 -16.46 -0.89 -4.83
CA GLU A 526 -17.89 -1.00 -5.14
C GLU A 526 -18.48 -2.33 -4.67
N HIS A 527 -19.71 -2.30 -4.15
CA HIS A 527 -20.37 -3.49 -3.57
C HIS A 527 -20.67 -4.61 -4.57
N ARG A 528 -20.87 -4.31 -5.86
CA ARG A 528 -21.44 -5.26 -6.84
C ARG A 528 -20.54 -6.46 -7.15
N ASP A 529 -19.22 -6.29 -7.12
CA ASP A 529 -18.29 -7.39 -7.40
C ASP A 529 -18.01 -8.24 -6.15
N THR A 530 -18.15 -7.67 -4.96
CA THR A 530 -17.73 -8.31 -3.70
C THR A 530 -18.53 -9.55 -3.34
N HIS A 531 -19.83 -9.57 -3.64
CA HIS A 531 -20.70 -10.72 -3.35
C HIS A 531 -20.33 -11.93 -4.21
N THR A 532 -20.05 -11.74 -5.49
CA THR A 532 -19.68 -12.81 -6.43
C THR A 532 -18.38 -13.50 -6.03
N PHE A 533 -17.41 -12.73 -5.52
CA PHE A 533 -16.10 -13.26 -5.13
C PHE A 533 -16.00 -13.68 -3.66
N PHE A 534 -17.06 -13.54 -2.85
CA PHE A 534 -16.98 -13.74 -1.41
C PHE A 534 -16.49 -15.15 -1.03
N LEU A 535 -17.12 -16.20 -1.56
CA LEU A 535 -16.73 -17.58 -1.26
C LEU A 535 -15.31 -17.89 -1.78
N SER A 536 -14.93 -17.37 -2.95
CA SER A 536 -13.57 -17.52 -3.48
C SER A 536 -12.55 -16.89 -2.53
N ASN A 537 -12.82 -15.67 -2.08
CA ASN A 537 -11.98 -14.95 -1.13
C ASN A 537 -11.83 -15.71 0.20
N CYS A 538 -12.92 -16.30 0.70
CA CYS A 538 -12.87 -17.16 1.90
C CYS A 538 -12.01 -18.41 1.67
N ILE A 539 -12.15 -19.09 0.53
CA ILE A 539 -11.34 -20.26 0.18
C ILE A 539 -9.86 -19.87 0.12
N ASP A 540 -9.52 -18.84 -0.64
CA ASP A 540 -8.14 -18.37 -0.81
C ASP A 540 -7.51 -18.01 0.53
N TYR A 541 -8.27 -17.35 1.40
CA TYR A 541 -7.83 -17.04 2.75
C TYR A 541 -7.57 -18.28 3.60
N ILE A 542 -8.54 -19.21 3.67
CA ILE A 542 -8.42 -20.44 4.47
C ILE A 542 -7.22 -21.26 3.99
N VAL A 543 -7.06 -21.41 2.67
CA VAL A 543 -5.93 -22.13 2.06
C VAL A 543 -4.60 -21.46 2.41
N ASN A 544 -4.52 -20.14 2.33
CA ASN A 544 -3.31 -19.39 2.72
C ASN A 544 -2.99 -19.59 4.22
N ARG A 545 -4.00 -19.57 5.10
CA ARG A 545 -3.83 -19.82 6.54
C ARG A 545 -3.31 -21.24 6.81
N LEU A 546 -3.86 -22.24 6.13
CA LEU A 546 -3.34 -23.63 6.20
C LEU A 546 -1.88 -23.71 5.72
N SER A 547 -1.54 -23.04 4.61
CA SER A 547 -0.16 -22.96 4.13
C SER A 547 0.80 -22.35 5.18
N ASN A 548 0.35 -21.32 5.89
CA ASN A 548 1.13 -20.70 6.96
C ASN A 548 1.31 -21.62 8.16
N ILE A 549 0.28 -22.39 8.55
CA ILE A 549 0.39 -23.44 9.59
C ILE A 549 1.46 -24.48 9.19
N SER A 550 1.51 -24.88 7.91
CA SER A 550 2.54 -25.81 7.40
C SER A 550 3.97 -25.25 7.38
N SER A 551 4.12 -23.92 7.44
CA SER A 551 5.41 -23.25 7.34
C SER A 551 6.09 -23.05 8.71
N PHE A 552 5.41 -23.28 9.83
CA PHE A 552 5.99 -23.16 11.17
C PHE A 552 6.87 -24.37 11.51
N ARG A 553 8.18 -24.14 11.66
CA ARG A 553 9.12 -25.13 12.18
C ARG A 553 8.79 -25.43 13.64
N THR A 554 8.58 -26.70 13.96
CA THR A 554 8.69 -27.18 15.35
C THR A 554 10.12 -26.95 15.82
N GLY A 555 10.26 -26.23 16.94
CA GLY A 555 11.56 -25.99 17.56
C GLY A 555 12.20 -27.32 17.97
N GLY A 556 13.29 -27.68 17.31
CA GLY A 556 14.00 -28.93 17.59
C GLY A 556 15.23 -29.09 16.71
N SER A 557 16.37 -28.58 17.19
CA SER A 557 17.73 -28.77 16.66
C SER A 557 18.05 -28.17 15.28
N ILE A 558 19.28 -27.65 15.18
CA ILE A 558 19.88 -27.08 13.98
C ILE A 558 20.01 -28.18 12.92
N GLN A 559 19.00 -28.34 12.06
CA GLN A 559 19.14 -29.10 10.82
C GLN A 559 19.51 -28.13 9.70
N PHE A 560 20.76 -28.21 9.26
CA PHE A 560 21.35 -27.41 8.17
C PHE A 560 20.60 -27.55 6.81
N PHE A 561 19.71 -28.53 6.68
CA PHE A 561 18.85 -28.75 5.52
C PHE A 561 17.43 -29.16 5.93
N SER A 562 16.74 -28.39 6.78
CA SER A 562 15.28 -28.58 6.90
C SER A 562 14.62 -28.03 5.63
N ALA A 563 14.34 -28.92 4.67
CA ALA A 563 13.45 -28.59 3.56
C ALA A 563 12.09 -28.22 4.17
N VAL A 564 11.72 -26.93 4.12
CA VAL A 564 10.35 -26.51 4.43
C VAL A 564 9.48 -27.15 3.36
N ARG A 565 8.87 -28.29 3.68
CA ARG A 565 7.86 -28.92 2.83
C ARG A 565 6.61 -28.06 2.92
N LYS A 566 6.52 -27.06 2.03
CA LYS A 566 5.25 -26.34 1.83
C LYS A 566 4.28 -27.28 1.13
N ILE A 567 3.07 -27.34 1.65
CA ILE A 567 1.98 -28.10 1.02
C ILE A 567 1.69 -27.49 -0.33
N ASP A 568 1.48 -28.35 -1.33
CA ASP A 568 0.99 -27.94 -2.64
C ASP A 568 -0.48 -27.54 -2.54
N CYS A 569 -0.71 -26.26 -2.23
CA CYS A 569 -2.03 -25.67 -2.02
C CYS A 569 -2.91 -25.75 -3.27
N SER A 570 -2.32 -25.93 -4.46
CA SER A 570 -3.08 -26.10 -5.71
C SER A 570 -3.98 -27.34 -5.70
N LYS A 571 -3.67 -28.34 -4.85
CA LYS A 571 -4.48 -29.55 -4.65
C LYS A 571 -5.66 -29.36 -3.71
N ILE A 572 -5.71 -28.24 -3.00
CA ILE A 572 -6.78 -27.89 -2.05
C ILE A 572 -7.75 -26.89 -2.70
N VAL A 573 -7.30 -26.10 -3.68
CA VAL A 573 -8.13 -25.10 -4.38
C VAL A 573 -9.16 -25.79 -5.29
N PHE A 574 -10.40 -25.32 -5.24
CA PHE A 574 -11.50 -25.77 -6.09
C PHE A 574 -12.40 -24.58 -6.49
N SER A 575 -13.19 -24.73 -7.54
CA SER A 575 -14.12 -23.68 -7.99
C SER A 575 -15.29 -23.52 -7.01
N PRO A 576 -15.61 -22.29 -6.55
CA PRO A 576 -16.72 -22.04 -5.64
C PRO A 576 -18.10 -22.15 -6.29
N MET A 577 -18.18 -22.24 -7.63
CA MET A 577 -19.44 -22.23 -8.43
C MET A 577 -20.41 -23.39 -8.14
N SER A 578 -20.09 -24.28 -7.20
CA SER A 578 -20.87 -25.48 -6.88
C SER A 578 -21.39 -25.54 -5.44
N TYR A 579 -21.19 -24.49 -4.63
CA TYR A 579 -21.49 -24.52 -3.19
C TYR A 579 -22.35 -23.33 -2.77
N GLU A 580 -23.29 -23.58 -1.86
CA GLU A 580 -24.25 -22.56 -1.39
C GLU A 580 -23.83 -21.94 -0.04
N ASN A 581 -23.02 -22.64 0.78
CA ASN A 581 -22.62 -22.15 2.10
C ASN A 581 -21.14 -22.43 2.46
N LEU A 582 -20.64 -21.68 3.45
CA LEU A 582 -19.24 -21.74 3.89
C LEU A 582 -18.91 -22.99 4.71
N ASN A 583 -19.89 -23.60 5.38
CA ASN A 583 -19.68 -24.84 6.13
C ASN A 583 -19.34 -26.01 5.21
N GLU A 584 -20.05 -26.17 4.09
CA GLU A 584 -19.78 -27.17 3.07
C GLU A 584 -18.35 -27.02 2.52
N ILE A 585 -17.91 -25.78 2.29
CA ILE A 585 -16.55 -25.47 1.86
C ILE A 585 -15.53 -25.92 2.93
N ILE A 586 -15.76 -25.59 4.20
CA ILE A 586 -14.87 -25.98 5.29
C ILE A 586 -14.80 -27.52 5.42
N ASP A 587 -15.93 -28.21 5.33
CA ASP A 587 -15.98 -29.67 5.40
C ASP A 587 -15.33 -30.36 4.19
N LEU A 588 -15.47 -29.77 3.01
CA LEU A 588 -14.76 -30.23 1.82
C LEU A 588 -13.24 -30.08 1.97
N ILE A 589 -12.78 -28.94 2.50
CA ILE A 589 -11.35 -28.74 2.79
C ILE A 589 -10.86 -29.76 3.82
N LYS A 590 -11.64 -30.06 4.88
CA LYS A 590 -11.31 -31.13 5.84
C LYS A 590 -11.16 -32.49 5.14
N GLY A 591 -12.10 -32.84 4.27
CA GLY A 591 -12.05 -34.08 3.49
C GLY A 591 -10.85 -34.14 2.53
N ARG A 592 -10.51 -33.02 1.88
CA ARG A 592 -9.33 -32.91 1.02
C ARG A 592 -8.03 -33.09 1.79
N LEU A 593 -7.90 -32.50 2.97
CA LEU A 593 -6.70 -32.68 3.82
C LEU A 593 -6.47 -34.14 4.24
N GLN A 594 -7.54 -34.94 4.31
CA GLN A 594 -7.47 -36.37 4.60
C GLN A 594 -7.17 -37.23 3.34
N SER A 595 -7.08 -36.62 2.16
CA SER A 595 -6.75 -37.32 0.93
C SER A 595 -5.30 -37.85 0.97
N PRO A 596 -5.06 -39.10 0.52
CA PRO A 596 -3.71 -39.67 0.43
C PRO A 596 -2.78 -38.90 -0.53
N GLU A 597 -3.32 -38.01 -1.37
CA GLU A 597 -2.55 -37.24 -2.36
C GLU A 597 -1.70 -36.09 -1.76
N LEU A 598 -1.99 -35.68 -0.52
CA LEU A 598 -1.32 -34.55 0.14
C LEU A 598 -0.16 -34.96 1.06
N ASN A 599 -0.03 -36.26 1.41
CA ASN A 599 1.08 -36.83 2.21
C ASN A 599 1.50 -35.92 3.40
N LEU A 600 0.55 -35.60 4.28
CA LEU A 600 0.77 -34.76 5.45
C LEU A 600 1.23 -35.58 6.66
N ASP A 601 2.11 -34.99 7.47
CA ASP A 601 2.45 -35.52 8.80
C ASP A 601 1.25 -35.45 9.74
N GLU A 602 1.12 -36.41 10.67
CA GLU A 602 -0.07 -36.52 11.53
C GLU A 602 -0.25 -35.31 12.46
N ASP A 603 0.84 -34.77 13.05
CA ASP A 603 0.81 -33.57 13.90
C ASP A 603 0.40 -32.31 13.10
N LEU A 604 0.87 -32.21 11.86
CA LEU A 604 0.51 -31.10 10.98
C LEU A 604 -0.96 -31.20 10.55
N LEU A 605 -1.43 -32.39 10.18
CA LEU A 605 -2.82 -32.66 9.85
C LEU A 605 -3.73 -32.32 11.04
N GLU A 606 -3.37 -32.73 12.25
CA GLU A 606 -4.14 -32.43 13.45
C GLU A 606 -4.27 -30.92 13.68
N LYS A 607 -3.17 -30.16 13.59
CA LYS A 607 -3.19 -28.69 13.71
C LYS A 607 -4.10 -28.02 12.69
N MET A 608 -4.07 -28.49 11.45
CA MET A 608 -4.94 -27.98 10.37
C MET A 608 -6.40 -28.29 10.62
N ILE A 609 -6.71 -29.52 11.05
CA ILE A 609 -8.08 -29.91 11.37
C ILE A 609 -8.60 -29.15 12.60
N ILE A 610 -7.77 -28.90 13.62
CA ILE A 610 -8.13 -28.07 14.77
C ILE A 610 -8.49 -26.64 14.33
N TYR A 611 -7.70 -26.05 13.44
CA TYR A 611 -8.01 -24.73 12.88
C TYR A 611 -9.36 -24.73 12.14
N LEU A 612 -9.61 -25.68 11.23
CA LEU A 612 -10.88 -25.77 10.50
C LEU A 612 -12.08 -26.06 11.41
N ARG A 613 -11.89 -26.85 12.48
CA ARG A 613 -12.91 -27.06 13.51
C ARG A 613 -13.21 -25.77 14.26
N THR A 614 -12.20 -24.95 14.52
CA THR A 614 -12.38 -23.64 15.17
C THR A 614 -13.23 -22.69 14.32
N LEU A 615 -13.09 -22.73 12.98
CA LEU A 615 -13.90 -21.92 12.07
C LEU A 615 -15.36 -22.40 11.91
N SER A 616 -15.65 -23.68 12.20
CA SER A 616 -16.98 -24.28 12.01
C SER A 616 -17.70 -24.60 13.32
N ARG A 617 -17.09 -24.34 14.48
CA ARG A 617 -17.72 -24.61 15.78
C ARG A 617 -18.97 -23.73 15.97
N PRO A 618 -20.02 -24.21 16.66
CA PRO A 618 -21.17 -23.37 17.01
C PRO A 618 -20.74 -22.16 17.86
N ILE A 619 -21.32 -20.99 17.57
CA ILE A 619 -21.19 -19.82 18.45
C ILE A 619 -22.33 -19.87 19.46
N LEU A 620 -21.97 -20.04 20.72
CA LEU A 620 -22.90 -20.12 21.83
C LEU A 620 -23.28 -18.71 22.31
N SER A 621 -24.55 -18.50 22.63
CA SER A 621 -25.02 -17.34 23.36
C SER A 621 -24.45 -17.30 24.78
N ILE A 622 -24.48 -16.13 25.42
CA ILE A 622 -24.03 -16.00 26.81
C ILE A 622 -24.83 -16.88 27.75
N GLU A 623 -26.13 -17.01 27.51
CA GLU A 623 -27.00 -17.89 28.28
C GLU A 623 -26.57 -19.36 28.12
N GLU A 624 -26.31 -19.81 26.89
CA GLU A 624 -25.80 -21.17 26.60
C GLU A 624 -24.39 -21.41 27.16
N LEU A 625 -23.50 -20.41 27.10
CA LEU A 625 -22.16 -20.48 27.70
C LEU A 625 -22.23 -20.66 29.21
N GLN A 626 -23.15 -19.95 29.87
CA GLN A 626 -23.36 -20.10 31.32
C GLN A 626 -23.93 -21.48 31.66
N GLU A 627 -24.87 -21.99 30.84
CA GLU A 627 -25.37 -23.34 30.97
C GLU A 627 -24.27 -24.38 30.79
N ASP A 628 -23.43 -24.27 29.75
CA ASP A 628 -22.34 -25.21 29.49
C ASP A 628 -21.25 -25.17 30.56
N ILE A 629 -20.91 -23.98 31.10
CA ILE A 629 -20.02 -23.87 32.27
C ILE A 629 -20.65 -24.53 33.50
N SER A 630 -21.96 -24.37 33.69
CA SER A 630 -22.67 -25.01 34.81
C SER A 630 -22.76 -26.54 34.65
N ARG A 631 -22.89 -27.03 33.41
CA ARG A 631 -22.86 -28.46 33.05
C ARG A 631 -21.47 -29.07 33.21
N ALA A 632 -20.42 -28.36 32.78
CA ALA A 632 -19.03 -28.77 32.96
C ALA A 632 -18.63 -28.84 34.44
N ARG A 633 -19.20 -27.98 35.29
CA ARG A 633 -19.03 -28.03 36.75
C ARG A 633 -19.85 -29.11 37.45
N THR A 634 -20.83 -29.71 36.77
CA THR A 634 -21.70 -30.76 37.35
C THR A 634 -21.33 -32.18 36.90
N GLY A 635 -20.17 -32.36 36.26
CA GLY A 635 -19.66 -33.66 35.83
C GLY A 635 -18.41 -34.12 36.57
N ASP A 636 -18.58 -34.78 37.72
CA ASP A 636 -17.84 -36.02 37.99
C ASP A 636 -18.75 -36.97 38.79
N TYR A 637 -19.01 -38.16 38.24
CA TYR A 637 -19.88 -39.19 38.83
C TYR A 637 -19.28 -39.82 40.11
N LEU A 638 -18.17 -39.29 40.62
CA LEU A 638 -17.45 -39.80 41.78
C LEU A 638 -17.10 -38.76 42.87
N GLY A 639 -17.59 -37.52 42.78
CA GLY A 639 -17.69 -36.63 43.94
C GLY A 639 -16.40 -36.35 44.73
N ALA A 640 -15.34 -35.87 44.09
CA ALA A 640 -14.18 -35.30 44.78
C ALA A 640 -14.04 -33.79 44.48
N PRO A 641 -13.73 -32.93 45.47
CA PRO A 641 -13.53 -31.50 45.25
C PRO A 641 -12.15 -31.22 44.63
N THR A 642 -12.11 -30.30 43.67
CA THR A 642 -10.87 -29.66 43.17
C THR A 642 -10.25 -28.74 44.19
#